data_AF-A0A093Y5L1-F1
#
_entry.id   AF-A0A093Y5L1-F1
#
_cell.length_a   1.000
_cell.length_b   1.000
_cell.length_c   1.000
_cell.angle_alpha   90.00
_cell.angle_beta   90.00
_cell.angle_gamma   90.00
#
_symmetry.space_group_name_H-M   'P 1'
#
loop_
_entity.id
_entity.type
_entity.pdbx_description
1 polymer ?
#
loop_
_entity_poly.entity_id
_entity_poly.type
_entity_poly.pdbx_seq_one_letter_code
_entity_poly.pdbx_strand_id
1 'polypeptide(L)'
;MASNSVEVYDLLILVDATYSMSTYLHSLQTSLPQIISITNVTDCFSRIGLLAYRDYCDKDLLEWSGWLSPSSLSGEQPDLIAKAKSLEPIGGGDGPEATKTGLARAYELMRPDATTIILLYTDAPPHTFANGSMDDSCSNLRPEQEALRNPNDKKGFWQSITSGFSKSNSIPRTDPVSYGGFGHNFADLVSASKWLSKRSGDKKAQVFCILDNHMDFKTSGYYNYLSTTTGGACFRLTDSKHTTISNVTIEVLLAWMGVQKSMITIPVGILPAYILRYDSVDKIEAPLNENDPSAASFFYVPTKELDNSNVNEIRACADSLQQFLPRKETPVKDFAERYMNDAQYRETAVKELKKLIDQDVSAISLNPVFGSLWRVVCNDRKIIARDELLTSFSLQVDRIANTDEKTRMKAWLEESYDFTAEAIETIASVPKELRFPCVCLDPTMRFTPEAEAEDEDGNEENKPISTLQRSELLEIGRSCDYRILRRLGRVLTRLTYINSAEEMPAHIAAASETEIPIIPMALVSQKYDRYFWRILLHIVVPGTMLSVRPAALLAALSIRLGLEPLLDAASQEMILWRDRWNELETPETWNTSCLGLLLDADEAYRSRLALEEGTQVSTNGESIDEPPTKRLCLENRLLTSLSKTNEKVSEKSLLNREDRTLFERLVSYKMLELNLETTLRAQIGWTPEKTTVATGPTVTCASCEYRRSVTIMGADGKCGICLWNDYATPDDRQEAVTGNARKEDDELTPSTWVECGVLACRAQYIVNRPQNLNVKPKCHYCRTHTRAPVLECSECLNRVIYPEAYRPADMGDFKCYACTAGRKTVVEVETNALKISKECSTAWLLRNEGNKIEIPFNKRSLFRTITDAGTDNFVDKVKPLPKSFAPGFSAGAPNQAPAPSASSPPKKTTSSPPAAAPAAPSASASPVSGTGTASTSPAASSTSPPSRARSAGAVR
;
A
#
# COMPACT_ATOMS: atom_id res chain seq x y z
N MET A 1 54.82 -2.82 -20.68
CA MET A 1 53.43 -2.85 -20.21
C MET A 1 53.42 -2.29 -18.80
N ALA A 2 52.79 -1.14 -18.58
CA ALA A 2 52.56 -0.66 -17.21
C ALA A 2 51.49 -1.56 -16.58
N SER A 3 51.71 -2.04 -15.36
CA SER A 3 50.65 -2.70 -14.60
C SER A 3 49.63 -1.64 -14.21
N ASN A 4 48.37 -1.80 -14.62
CA ASN A 4 47.27 -0.97 -14.13
C ASN A 4 47.15 -1.19 -12.61
N SER A 5 47.75 -0.29 -11.82
CA SER A 5 47.49 -0.22 -10.39
C SER A 5 46.02 0.15 -10.21
N VAL A 6 45.26 -0.74 -9.57
CA VAL A 6 43.86 -0.45 -9.21
C VAL A 6 43.87 0.77 -8.30
N GLU A 7 43.19 1.84 -8.70
CA GLU A 7 43.05 3.03 -7.87
C GLU A 7 42.22 2.68 -6.62
N VAL A 8 42.79 2.91 -5.44
CA VAL A 8 42.09 2.71 -4.17
C VAL A 8 41.79 4.08 -3.56
N TYR A 9 40.53 4.31 -3.21
CA TYR A 9 40.09 5.51 -2.52
C TYR A 9 39.55 5.15 -1.12
N ASP A 10 39.85 6.00 -0.14
CA ASP A 10 39.31 5.94 1.23
C ASP A 10 38.48 7.21 1.48
N LEU A 11 37.42 7.16 2.27
CA LEU A 11 36.60 8.33 2.63
C LEU A 11 36.73 8.66 4.13
N LEU A 12 37.23 9.85 4.45
CA LEU A 12 37.35 10.35 5.82
C LEU A 12 36.45 11.57 6.01
N ILE A 13 35.51 11.49 6.93
CA ILE A 13 34.77 12.64 7.42
C ILE A 13 35.57 13.23 8.58
N LEU A 14 36.00 14.48 8.44
CA LEU A 14 36.71 15.26 9.46
C LEU A 14 35.80 16.40 9.89
N VAL A 15 35.34 16.39 11.14
CA VAL A 15 34.30 17.30 11.62
C VAL A 15 34.75 18.03 12.88
N ASP A 16 34.56 19.34 12.89
CA ASP A 16 34.60 20.15 14.08
C ASP A 16 33.38 19.82 14.97
N ALA A 17 33.62 19.48 16.24
CA ALA A 17 32.60 19.04 17.21
C ALA A 17 32.49 19.97 18.43
N THR A 18 32.84 21.23 18.24
CA THR A 18 32.64 22.34 19.20
C THR A 18 31.15 22.68 19.36
N TYR A 19 30.83 23.59 20.28
CA TYR A 19 29.44 23.91 20.61
C TYR A 19 28.64 24.54 19.44
N SER A 20 29.28 25.37 18.60
CA SER A 20 28.63 26.04 17.46
C SER A 20 28.22 25.06 16.36
N MET A 21 29.01 24.01 16.15
CA MET A 21 28.80 22.95 15.14
C MET A 21 27.59 22.02 15.37
N SER A 22 26.76 22.30 16.38
CA SER A 22 25.51 21.56 16.70
C SER A 22 24.64 21.21 15.47
N THR A 23 24.46 22.12 14.51
CA THR A 23 23.63 21.86 13.32
C THR A 23 24.32 20.98 12.28
N TYR A 24 25.66 21.02 12.21
CA TYR A 24 26.46 20.13 11.37
C TYR A 24 26.48 18.70 11.91
N LEU A 25 26.64 18.53 13.24
CA LEU A 25 26.55 17.21 13.86
C LEU A 25 25.16 16.57 13.65
N HIS A 26 24.09 17.36 13.76
CA HIS A 26 22.75 16.86 13.45
C HIS A 26 22.57 16.53 11.96
N SER A 27 23.14 17.34 11.05
CA SER A 27 23.19 17.02 9.62
C SER A 27 23.91 15.71 9.33
N LEU A 28 25.05 15.48 9.99
CA LEU A 28 25.85 14.28 9.82
C LEU A 28 25.06 13.04 10.27
N GLN A 29 24.31 13.12 11.37
CA GLN A 29 23.44 12.03 11.83
C GLN A 29 22.37 11.65 10.81
N THR A 30 21.91 12.59 9.98
CA THR A 30 20.92 12.36 8.90
C THR A 30 21.56 11.90 7.59
N SER A 31 22.69 12.49 7.18
CA SER A 31 23.34 12.20 5.90
C SER A 31 24.24 10.96 5.92
N LEU A 32 24.83 10.61 7.06
CA LEU A 32 25.78 9.50 7.17
C LEU A 32 25.21 8.13 6.76
N PRO A 33 23.96 7.74 7.10
CA PRO A 33 23.33 6.54 6.54
C PRO A 33 23.27 6.58 5.00
N GLN A 34 22.93 7.73 4.41
CA GLN A 34 22.89 7.91 2.96
C GLN A 34 24.31 7.80 2.35
N ILE A 35 25.33 8.43 2.95
CA ILE A 35 26.74 8.35 2.50
C ILE A 35 27.26 6.90 2.55
N ILE A 36 26.94 6.16 3.61
CA ILE A 36 27.30 4.74 3.75
C ILE A 36 26.59 3.92 2.66
N SER A 37 25.28 4.07 2.47
CA SER A 37 24.53 3.34 1.44
C SER A 37 24.99 3.69 0.02
N ILE A 38 25.32 4.95 -0.26
CA ILE A 38 25.94 5.36 -1.54
C ILE A 38 27.24 4.62 -1.72
N THR A 39 28.13 4.65 -0.72
CA THR A 39 29.44 3.99 -0.81
C THR A 39 29.33 2.48 -1.04
N ASN A 40 28.40 1.81 -0.35
CA ASN A 40 28.14 0.39 -0.51
C ASN A 40 27.66 0.03 -1.92
N VAL A 41 26.87 0.91 -2.55
CA VAL A 41 26.31 0.73 -3.90
C VAL A 41 27.30 1.15 -5.00
N THR A 42 28.03 2.25 -4.81
CA THR A 42 28.97 2.75 -5.83
C THR A 42 30.30 1.98 -5.81
N ASP A 43 30.64 1.29 -4.72
CA ASP A 43 31.87 0.49 -4.58
C ASP A 43 33.13 1.35 -4.83
N CYS A 44 33.01 2.66 -4.54
CA CYS A 44 34.04 3.67 -4.85
C CYS A 44 35.07 3.86 -3.74
N PHE A 45 34.73 3.54 -2.50
CA PHE A 45 35.61 3.70 -1.35
C PHE A 45 35.84 2.35 -0.67
N SER A 46 37.11 2.00 -0.45
CA SER A 46 37.51 0.76 0.22
C SER A 46 37.15 0.76 1.71
N ARG A 47 37.08 1.94 2.34
CA ARG A 47 36.74 2.13 3.75
C ARG A 47 36.29 3.57 4.01
N ILE A 48 35.43 3.74 5.03
CA ILE A 48 34.90 5.02 5.50
C ILE A 48 35.29 5.21 6.97
N GLY A 49 35.59 6.44 7.39
CA GLY A 49 35.82 6.78 8.80
C GLY A 49 35.30 8.17 9.17
N LEU A 50 35.06 8.37 10.46
CA LEU A 50 34.64 9.63 11.07
C LEU A 50 35.62 10.02 12.18
N LEU A 51 36.29 11.15 12.00
CA LEU A 51 37.19 11.78 12.96
C LEU A 51 36.60 13.13 13.36
N ALA A 52 36.29 13.31 14.64
CA ALA A 52 35.91 14.60 15.20
C ALA A 52 37.11 15.24 15.92
N TYR A 53 37.24 16.56 15.81
CA TYR A 53 38.18 17.38 16.58
C TYR A 53 37.44 18.51 17.33
N ARG A 54 38.08 19.04 18.36
CA ARG A 54 37.64 20.19 19.18
C ARG A 54 38.85 21.06 19.51
N ASP A 55 38.75 21.90 20.53
CA ASP A 55 39.83 22.79 20.99
C ASP A 55 40.64 22.21 22.16
N TYR A 56 41.80 22.82 22.44
CA TYR A 56 42.68 22.48 23.55
C TYR A 56 42.16 22.89 24.94
N CYS A 57 41.07 23.65 25.01
CA CYS A 57 40.33 23.86 26.27
C CYS A 57 39.42 22.68 26.64
N ASP A 58 39.18 21.73 25.73
CA ASP A 58 38.26 20.61 25.93
C ASP A 58 38.92 19.35 26.50
N LYS A 59 38.09 18.50 27.12
CA LYS A 59 38.54 17.22 27.69
C LYS A 59 38.82 16.17 26.63
N ASP A 60 38.01 16.16 25.57
CA ASP A 60 38.01 15.15 24.50
C ASP A 60 38.36 15.82 23.16
N LEU A 61 39.64 16.13 22.98
CA LEU A 61 40.19 16.86 21.82
C LEU A 61 39.99 16.13 20.48
N LEU A 62 40.01 14.79 20.47
CA LEU A 62 39.91 13.97 19.27
C LEU A 62 39.07 12.71 19.52
N GLU A 63 38.05 12.49 18.70
CA GLU A 63 37.23 11.28 18.72
C GLU A 63 37.25 10.56 17.36
N TRP A 64 37.64 9.28 17.36
CA TRP A 64 37.79 8.48 16.13
C TRP A 64 36.80 7.31 16.11
N SER A 65 36.13 7.09 14.98
CA SER A 65 35.20 5.94 14.82
C SER A 65 35.88 4.62 14.57
N GLY A 66 37.08 4.61 13.99
CA GLY A 66 37.61 3.44 13.29
C GLY A 66 37.20 3.43 11.81
N TRP A 67 37.90 2.62 11.02
CA TRP A 67 37.63 2.42 9.59
C TRP A 67 36.57 1.32 9.39
N LEU A 68 35.38 1.69 8.93
CA LEU A 68 34.36 0.76 8.43
C LEU A 68 34.73 0.33 7.00
N SER A 69 34.78 -0.99 6.75
CA SER A 69 35.10 -1.54 5.42
C SER A 69 33.85 -2.19 4.81
N PRO A 70 33.15 -1.54 3.86
CA PRO A 70 31.91 -2.02 3.24
C PRO A 70 31.92 -3.50 2.82
N SER A 71 33.05 -3.94 2.24
CA SER A 71 33.19 -5.24 1.59
C SER A 71 33.79 -6.34 2.50
N SER A 72 34.04 -6.06 3.79
CA SER A 72 34.71 -6.99 4.69
C SER A 72 33.72 -7.79 5.55
N LEU A 73 33.68 -9.12 5.35
CA LEU A 73 32.79 -10.04 6.07
C LEU A 73 33.32 -10.51 7.43
N SER A 74 34.52 -10.08 7.85
CA SER A 74 35.18 -10.54 9.08
C SER A 74 35.70 -9.39 9.93
N GLY A 75 35.26 -9.37 11.20
CA GLY A 75 35.68 -8.41 12.23
C GLY A 75 34.51 -7.68 12.90
N GLU A 76 34.75 -7.20 14.12
CA GLU A 76 33.88 -6.27 14.82
C GLU A 76 34.00 -4.89 14.15
N GLN A 77 33.13 -4.62 13.17
CA GLN A 77 33.15 -3.38 12.40
C GLN A 77 32.62 -2.21 13.25
N PRO A 78 33.19 -1.00 13.12
CA PRO A 78 32.74 0.16 13.87
C PRO A 78 31.37 0.67 13.38
N ASP A 79 30.45 0.93 14.31
CA ASP A 79 29.19 1.59 13.99
C ASP A 79 29.38 3.12 13.93
N LEU A 80 29.62 3.61 12.71
CA LEU A 80 29.75 5.04 12.41
C LEU A 80 28.48 5.83 12.75
N ILE A 81 27.29 5.22 12.66
CA ILE A 81 26.01 5.89 12.95
C ILE A 81 25.84 6.05 14.46
N ALA A 82 26.17 5.02 15.25
CA ALA A 82 26.21 5.12 16.70
C ALA A 82 27.27 6.14 17.16
N LYS A 83 28.45 6.18 16.52
CA LYS A 83 29.48 7.16 16.83
C LYS A 83 29.06 8.60 16.51
N ALA A 84 28.46 8.85 15.34
CA ALA A 84 27.94 10.17 14.99
C ALA A 84 26.80 10.64 15.93
N LYS A 85 26.03 9.70 16.49
CA LYS A 85 25.01 9.97 17.51
C LYS A 85 25.58 10.20 18.91
N SER A 86 26.81 9.75 19.19
CA SER A 86 27.50 10.01 20.45
C SER A 86 28.38 11.26 20.43
N LEU A 87 28.50 11.96 19.29
CA LEU A 87 29.19 13.24 19.22
C LEU A 87 28.29 14.32 19.83
N GLU A 88 28.64 14.75 21.04
CA GLU A 88 28.03 15.92 21.67
C GLU A 88 28.79 17.20 21.23
N PRO A 89 28.08 18.28 20.85
CA PRO A 89 28.68 19.59 20.61
C PRO A 89 29.09 20.20 21.96
N ILE A 90 30.37 20.05 22.30
CA ILE A 90 30.95 20.48 23.58
C ILE A 90 32.13 21.38 23.25
N GLY A 91 32.30 22.47 24.01
CA GLY A 91 33.54 23.24 23.99
C GLY A 91 33.45 24.59 23.31
N GLY A 92 34.63 25.09 22.94
CA GLY A 92 34.86 26.42 22.38
C GLY A 92 35.73 27.30 23.30
N GLY A 93 36.70 27.98 22.69
CA GLY A 93 37.74 28.75 23.38
C GLY A 93 37.95 30.15 22.78
N ASP A 94 39.02 30.34 22.01
CA ASP A 94 39.43 31.63 21.45
C ASP A 94 38.78 32.01 20.11
N GLY A 95 38.07 31.07 19.48
CA GLY A 95 37.29 31.30 18.26
C GLY A 95 37.89 30.68 16.98
N PRO A 96 39.21 30.56 16.82
CA PRO A 96 39.80 29.56 15.95
C PRO A 96 39.78 28.18 16.62
N GLU A 97 39.90 27.12 15.81
CA GLU A 97 39.73 25.74 16.27
C GLU A 97 40.87 24.82 15.79
N ALA A 98 41.10 23.70 16.50
CA ALA A 98 42.29 22.85 16.37
C ALA A 98 42.32 21.91 15.13
N THR A 99 41.95 22.49 14.00
CA THR A 99 41.90 21.86 12.68
C THR A 99 43.26 21.26 12.29
N LYS A 100 44.38 21.92 12.61
CA LYS A 100 45.72 21.42 12.26
C LYS A 100 46.03 20.12 13.00
N THR A 101 45.63 20.02 14.27
CA THR A 101 45.62 18.77 15.03
C THR A 101 44.70 17.70 14.44
N GLY A 102 43.49 18.06 14.00
CA GLY A 102 42.60 17.15 13.27
C GLY A 102 43.24 16.57 12.00
N LEU A 103 43.88 17.43 11.19
CA LEU A 103 44.58 17.04 9.96
C LEU A 103 45.85 16.20 10.23
N ALA A 104 46.60 16.49 11.30
CA ALA A 104 47.74 15.67 11.72
C ALA A 104 47.31 14.24 12.06
N ARG A 105 46.22 14.10 12.83
CA ARG A 105 45.63 12.79 13.17
C ARG A 105 45.04 12.10 11.94
N ALA A 106 44.40 12.83 11.03
CA ALA A 106 43.95 12.28 9.76
C ALA A 106 45.12 11.69 8.96
N TYR A 107 46.23 12.42 8.83
CA TYR A 107 47.42 11.96 8.11
C TYR A 107 48.03 10.71 8.74
N GLU A 108 48.04 10.58 10.06
CA GLU A 108 48.46 9.36 10.76
C GLU A 108 47.62 8.13 10.32
N LEU A 109 46.29 8.28 10.26
CA LEU A 109 45.32 7.23 9.94
C LEU A 109 45.25 6.85 8.44
N MET A 110 45.68 7.75 7.55
CA MET A 110 45.80 7.51 6.10
C MET A 110 46.84 6.44 5.77
N ARG A 111 46.75 5.86 4.57
CA ARG A 111 47.69 4.85 4.03
C ARG A 111 48.28 5.30 2.68
N PRO A 112 49.53 4.91 2.34
CA PRO A 112 50.21 5.40 1.13
C PRO A 112 49.74 4.75 -0.18
N ASP A 113 49.07 3.60 -0.10
CA ASP A 113 48.49 2.83 -1.21
C ASP A 113 47.13 3.34 -1.71
N ALA A 114 46.51 4.30 -1.00
CA ALA A 114 45.20 4.85 -1.35
C ALA A 114 45.21 6.39 -1.37
N THR A 115 44.30 6.98 -2.16
CA THR A 115 43.98 8.42 -2.08
C THR A 115 42.82 8.62 -1.10
N THR A 116 43.03 9.39 -0.04
CA THR A 116 41.97 9.66 0.95
C THR A 116 41.18 10.91 0.58
N ILE A 117 39.88 10.77 0.34
CA ILE A 117 38.96 11.90 0.20
C ILE A 117 38.60 12.36 1.60
N ILE A 118 38.90 13.61 1.93
CA ILE A 118 38.59 14.20 3.23
C ILE A 118 37.44 15.19 3.05
N LEU A 119 36.30 14.94 3.70
CA LEU A 119 35.22 15.91 3.84
C LEU A 119 35.42 16.67 5.16
N LEU A 120 35.84 17.93 5.08
CA LEU A 120 36.08 18.79 6.24
C LEU A 120 34.86 19.69 6.51
N TYR A 121 34.29 19.60 7.72
CA TYR A 121 33.21 20.47 8.18
C TYR A 121 33.68 21.34 9.35
N THR A 122 33.49 22.66 9.26
CA THR A 122 33.86 23.63 10.30
C THR A 122 33.17 24.98 10.04
N ASP A 123 32.89 25.72 11.11
CA ASP A 123 32.42 27.11 11.08
C ASP A 123 33.47 28.13 11.58
N ALA A 124 34.64 27.64 12.01
CA ALA A 124 35.73 28.40 12.60
C ALA A 124 37.02 28.36 11.74
N PRO A 125 37.88 29.39 11.79
CA PRO A 125 39.21 29.34 11.17
C PRO A 125 40.16 28.41 11.94
N PRO A 126 41.24 27.90 11.33
CA PRO A 126 42.28 27.18 12.08
C PRO A 126 43.08 28.13 12.97
N HIS A 127 43.65 27.66 14.08
CA HIS A 127 44.63 28.46 14.85
C HIS A 127 45.85 28.82 13.98
N THR A 128 46.14 30.10 13.84
CA THR A 128 47.33 30.64 13.15
C THR A 128 47.87 31.83 13.93
N PHE A 129 49.09 32.26 13.63
CA PHE A 129 49.65 33.51 14.19
C PHE A 129 48.90 34.79 13.75
N ALA A 130 47.89 34.70 12.89
CA ALA A 130 47.06 35.83 12.45
C ALA A 130 45.75 35.97 13.22
N ASN A 131 45.30 34.93 13.92
CA ASN A 131 44.03 34.90 14.66
C ASN A 131 44.14 34.33 16.09
N GLY A 132 45.30 33.77 16.48
CA GLY A 132 45.62 33.35 17.85
C GLY A 132 46.85 34.07 18.41
N SER A 133 47.10 33.87 19.71
CA SER A 133 48.19 34.49 20.46
C SER A 133 49.08 33.45 21.14
N MET A 134 50.38 33.70 21.21
CA MET A 134 51.32 32.86 21.97
C MET A 134 51.47 33.28 23.44
N ASP A 135 51.03 34.50 23.77
CA ASP A 135 51.22 35.13 25.08
C ASP A 135 49.92 35.27 25.89
N ASP A 136 48.76 35.14 25.24
CA ASP A 136 47.45 35.16 25.90
C ASP A 136 47.09 33.77 26.43
N SER A 137 46.80 33.67 27.73
CA SER A 137 46.35 32.44 28.38
C SER A 137 44.95 31.97 27.94
N CYS A 138 44.18 32.85 27.30
CA CYS A 138 42.88 32.50 26.72
C CYS A 138 43.00 31.92 25.30
N SER A 139 44.19 31.96 24.67
CA SER A 139 44.39 31.47 23.30
C SER A 139 44.94 30.05 23.25
N ASN A 140 44.33 29.21 22.41
CA ASN A 140 44.70 27.81 22.25
C ASN A 140 45.76 27.55 21.17
N LEU A 141 46.17 28.60 20.43
CA LEU A 141 47.29 28.53 19.47
C LEU A 141 48.57 27.97 20.13
N ARG A 142 48.93 28.44 21.33
CA ARG A 142 50.14 27.96 22.02
C ARG A 142 50.04 26.48 22.41
N PRO A 143 48.99 26.01 23.11
CA PRO A 143 48.73 24.59 23.31
C PRO A 143 48.83 23.73 22.03
N GLU A 144 48.23 24.16 20.92
CA GLU A 144 48.32 23.44 19.65
C GLU A 144 49.77 23.39 19.13
N GLN A 145 50.48 24.53 19.11
CA GLN A 145 51.86 24.58 18.66
C GLN A 145 52.80 23.73 19.53
N GLU A 146 52.61 23.68 20.85
CA GLU A 146 53.39 22.80 21.74
C GLU A 146 53.10 21.31 21.43
N ALA A 147 51.83 20.92 21.26
CA ALA A 147 51.43 19.54 20.97
C ALA A 147 51.87 19.03 19.58
N LEU A 148 51.84 19.90 18.56
CA LEU A 148 52.30 19.56 17.20
C LEU A 148 53.84 19.54 17.12
N ARG A 149 54.55 20.48 17.77
CA ARG A 149 56.01 20.60 17.65
C ARG A 149 56.80 19.66 18.55
N ASN A 150 56.31 19.28 19.73
CA ASN A 150 57.05 18.39 20.64
C ASN A 150 56.67 16.91 20.44
N PRO A 151 57.52 16.08 19.78
CA PRO A 151 57.30 14.64 19.65
C PRO A 151 57.19 13.87 20.98
N ASN A 152 57.71 14.42 22.10
CA ASN A 152 57.97 13.70 23.35
C ASN A 152 57.14 14.18 24.57
N ASP A 153 56.28 15.21 24.45
CA ASP A 153 55.63 15.80 25.62
C ASP A 153 54.36 15.07 26.06
N LYS A 154 54.24 14.78 27.37
CA LYS A 154 53.18 13.94 27.94
C LYS A 154 51.97 14.73 28.46
N LYS A 155 51.66 15.89 27.86
CA LYS A 155 50.47 16.69 28.22
C LYS A 155 49.31 16.49 27.24
N GLY A 156 48.90 15.23 27.10
CA GLY A 156 47.56 14.86 26.66
C GLY A 156 46.94 13.97 27.74
N PHE A 157 45.76 14.34 28.25
CA PHE A 157 45.06 13.60 29.31
C PHE A 157 44.34 12.39 28.71
N TRP A 158 45.10 11.37 28.30
CA TRP A 158 44.55 10.18 27.64
C TRP A 158 43.77 9.27 28.61
N GLN A 159 42.43 9.33 28.58
CA GLN A 159 41.55 8.29 29.09
C GLN A 159 40.48 7.93 28.05
N SER A 160 40.20 6.62 27.90
CA SER A 160 39.49 6.02 26.75
C SER A 160 40.33 6.08 25.45
N ILE A 161 40.64 4.99 24.73
CA ILE A 161 40.04 3.66 24.64
C ILE A 161 41.14 2.57 24.66
N THR A 162 41.09 1.64 25.62
CA THR A 162 41.62 0.27 25.46
C THR A 162 40.76 -0.71 26.25
N SER A 163 39.64 -1.15 25.67
CA SER A 163 38.82 -2.25 26.17
C SER A 163 38.88 -3.42 25.18
N GLY A 164 39.38 -4.58 25.62
CA GLY A 164 39.04 -5.85 24.96
C GLY A 164 40.12 -6.64 24.22
N PHE A 165 41.40 -6.63 24.62
CA PHE A 165 42.33 -7.70 24.20
C PHE A 165 43.06 -8.36 25.38
N SER A 166 43.09 -9.70 25.35
CA SER A 166 43.62 -10.56 26.40
C SER A 166 45.14 -10.46 26.58
N LYS A 167 45.59 -10.70 27.81
CA LYS A 167 47.01 -10.73 28.20
C LYS A 167 47.82 -11.75 27.38
N SER A 168 48.83 -11.30 26.64
CA SER A 168 50.02 -12.10 26.33
C SER A 168 51.29 -11.25 26.11
N ASN A 169 52.31 -11.57 26.92
CA ASN A 169 53.76 -11.33 26.81
C ASN A 169 54.32 -10.21 25.89
N SER A 170 54.81 -9.15 26.56
CA SER A 170 56.11 -8.49 26.35
C SER A 170 56.68 -8.36 24.92
N ILE A 171 56.50 -7.17 24.34
CA ILE A 171 57.30 -6.61 23.24
C ILE A 171 57.89 -5.26 23.74
N PRO A 172 59.11 -4.84 23.34
CA PRO A 172 59.75 -3.65 23.91
C PRO A 172 58.95 -2.36 23.66
N ARG A 173 58.84 -1.50 24.68
CA ARG A 173 58.26 -0.16 24.55
C ARG A 173 59.14 0.73 23.67
N THR A 174 58.68 1.02 22.46
CA THR A 174 59.00 2.27 21.77
C THR A 174 57.98 3.33 22.21
N ASP A 175 58.44 4.46 22.75
CA ASP A 175 57.55 5.53 23.22
C ASP A 175 56.74 6.13 22.04
N PRO A 176 55.43 6.39 22.21
CA PRO A 176 54.58 6.91 21.15
C PRO A 176 54.89 8.39 20.88
N VAL A 177 55.26 8.68 19.63
CA VAL A 177 55.60 10.02 19.14
C VAL A 177 54.33 10.76 18.70
N SER A 178 54.24 12.07 18.97
CA SER A 178 53.07 12.92 18.61
C SER A 178 52.60 12.69 17.16
N TYR A 179 51.33 12.32 16.99
CA TYR A 179 50.66 11.97 15.72
C TYR A 179 51.47 11.05 14.80
N GLY A 180 51.97 9.93 15.34
CA GLY A 180 52.78 8.95 14.61
C GLY A 180 54.17 9.48 14.19
N GLY A 181 54.61 10.60 14.76
CA GLY A 181 55.82 11.33 14.38
C GLY A 181 55.59 12.47 13.38
N PHE A 182 54.39 12.63 12.83
CA PHE A 182 54.12 13.60 11.76
C PHE A 182 53.70 14.98 12.26
N GLY A 183 53.32 15.14 13.53
CA GLY A 183 52.71 16.36 14.08
C GLY A 183 53.43 17.67 13.73
N HIS A 184 54.76 17.66 13.73
CA HIS A 184 55.58 18.84 13.45
C HIS A 184 55.38 19.41 12.04
N ASN A 185 54.94 18.59 11.08
CA ASN A 185 54.65 18.99 9.71
C ASN A 185 53.27 19.65 9.54
N PHE A 186 52.42 19.54 10.56
CA PHE A 186 51.09 20.13 10.61
C PHE A 186 51.05 21.38 11.48
N ALA A 187 52.17 21.78 12.11
CA ALA A 187 52.26 22.98 12.93
C ALA A 187 51.92 24.27 12.14
N ASP A 188 52.12 24.28 10.82
CA ASP A 188 51.64 25.32 9.91
C ASP A 188 50.81 24.74 8.76
N LEU A 189 49.78 25.49 8.33
CA LEU A 189 48.81 24.98 7.35
C LEU A 189 49.39 24.80 5.93
N VAL A 190 50.44 25.55 5.57
CA VAL A 190 51.08 25.46 4.26
C VAL A 190 51.88 24.16 4.16
N SER A 191 52.62 23.79 5.21
CA SER A 191 53.26 22.48 5.33
C SER A 191 52.24 21.34 5.35
N ALA A 192 51.17 21.46 6.16
CA ALA A 192 50.09 20.46 6.19
C ALA A 192 49.52 20.19 4.78
N SER A 193 49.28 21.26 4.02
CA SER A 193 48.79 21.20 2.64
C SER A 193 49.77 20.50 1.69
N LYS A 194 51.09 20.75 1.81
CA LYS A 194 52.14 20.08 1.03
C LYS A 194 52.29 18.60 1.37
N TRP A 195 52.07 18.22 2.63
CA TRP A 195 52.06 16.83 3.06
C TRP A 195 50.83 16.06 2.57
N LEU A 196 49.64 16.64 2.70
CA LEU A 196 48.38 16.04 2.23
C LEU A 196 48.33 15.89 0.71
N SER A 197 48.89 16.86 -0.04
CA SER A 197 48.93 16.82 -1.51
C SER A 197 50.00 15.86 -2.10
N LYS A 198 50.66 15.03 -1.28
CA LYS A 198 51.76 14.13 -1.67
C LYS A 198 52.99 14.85 -2.29
N ARG A 199 53.15 16.16 -2.00
CA ARG A 199 54.33 16.94 -2.44
C ARG A 199 55.52 16.75 -1.51
N SER A 200 55.26 16.59 -0.21
CA SER A 200 56.28 16.35 0.82
C SER A 200 56.18 14.98 1.48
N GLY A 201 54.97 14.40 1.53
CA GLY A 201 54.71 13.10 2.17
C GLY A 201 54.39 11.98 1.18
N ASP A 202 54.33 10.74 1.65
CA ASP A 202 54.05 9.54 0.85
C ASP A 202 52.54 9.26 0.65
N LYS A 203 51.71 9.70 1.60
CA LYS A 203 50.25 9.59 1.56
C LYS A 203 49.61 10.76 0.79
N LYS A 204 48.48 10.51 0.12
CA LYS A 204 47.74 11.50 -0.70
C LYS A 204 46.32 11.69 -0.18
N ALA A 205 45.89 12.94 -0.04
CA ALA A 205 44.51 13.32 0.20
C ALA A 205 43.99 14.31 -0.86
N GLN A 206 42.67 14.33 -1.05
CA GLN A 206 41.94 15.44 -1.67
C GLN A 206 40.98 15.98 -0.61
N VAL A 207 41.09 17.27 -0.25
CA VAL A 207 40.28 17.88 0.81
C VAL A 207 39.14 18.69 0.20
N PHE A 208 37.91 18.38 0.62
CA PHE A 208 36.71 19.14 0.29
C PHE A 208 36.21 19.81 1.57
N CYS A 209 36.34 21.13 1.65
CA CYS A 209 35.88 21.90 2.80
C CYS A 209 34.44 22.37 2.59
N ILE A 210 33.56 22.11 3.56
CA ILE A 210 32.18 22.59 3.60
C ILE A 210 32.07 23.53 4.80
N LEU A 211 32.06 24.82 4.50
CA LEU A 211 32.20 25.93 5.44
C LEU A 211 30.88 26.63 5.71
N ASP A 212 30.78 27.23 6.88
CA ASP A 212 29.61 27.97 7.30
C ASP A 212 29.35 29.27 6.52
N ASN A 213 28.09 29.68 6.45
CA ASN A 213 27.68 30.85 5.67
C ASN A 213 28.23 32.17 6.23
N HIS A 214 28.56 32.20 7.53
CA HIS A 214 29.14 33.36 8.22
C HIS A 214 30.65 33.53 8.03
N MET A 215 31.36 32.53 7.49
CA MET A 215 32.81 32.60 7.28
C MET A 215 33.17 33.56 6.14
N ASP A 216 33.79 34.67 6.47
CA ASP A 216 34.29 35.65 5.49
C ASP A 216 35.56 35.14 4.77
N PHE A 217 36.12 35.92 3.84
CA PHE A 217 37.36 35.52 3.16
C PHE A 217 38.58 35.40 4.10
N LYS A 218 38.65 36.21 5.18
CA LYS A 218 39.77 36.15 6.14
C LYS A 218 39.85 34.81 6.85
N THR A 219 38.68 34.23 7.13
CA THR A 219 38.54 32.94 7.83
C THR A 219 38.51 31.75 6.86
N SER A 220 37.81 31.87 5.71
CA SER A 220 37.68 30.78 4.72
C SER A 220 38.88 30.61 3.78
N GLY A 221 39.72 31.64 3.58
CA GLY A 221 40.86 31.60 2.64
C GLY A 221 41.85 30.46 2.92
N TYR A 222 42.08 30.14 4.19
CA TYR A 222 42.91 29.01 4.63
C TYR A 222 42.42 27.66 4.09
N TYR A 223 41.10 27.43 4.16
CA TYR A 223 40.46 26.22 3.67
C TYR A 223 40.37 26.16 2.14
N ASN A 224 40.25 27.31 1.48
CA ASN A 224 40.34 27.41 0.02
C ASN A 224 41.75 27.04 -0.48
N TYR A 225 42.79 27.50 0.22
CA TYR A 225 44.18 27.13 -0.07
C TYR A 225 44.41 25.61 0.12
N LEU A 226 43.98 25.06 1.25
CA LEU A 226 44.07 23.61 1.53
C LEU A 226 43.34 22.77 0.48
N SER A 227 42.10 23.13 0.13
CA SER A 227 41.31 22.43 -0.88
C SER A 227 41.98 22.49 -2.26
N THR A 228 42.40 23.69 -2.68
CA THR A 228 43.02 23.90 -4.00
C THR A 228 44.35 23.16 -4.14
N THR A 229 45.22 23.22 -3.13
CA THR A 229 46.55 22.59 -3.16
C THR A 229 46.52 21.07 -3.07
N THR A 230 45.49 20.50 -2.42
CA THR A 230 45.24 19.04 -2.37
C THR A 230 44.42 18.53 -3.56
N GLY A 231 43.93 19.42 -4.44
CA GLY A 231 43.14 19.06 -5.60
C GLY A 231 41.72 18.61 -5.27
N GLY A 232 41.12 19.16 -4.22
CA GLY A 232 39.68 19.11 -3.92
C GLY A 232 38.99 20.45 -4.21
N ALA A 233 37.94 20.79 -3.47
CA ALA A 233 37.16 22.03 -3.66
C ALA A 233 36.59 22.59 -2.34
N CYS A 234 36.53 23.92 -2.22
CA CYS A 234 36.03 24.60 -1.03
C CYS A 234 34.65 25.20 -1.28
N PHE A 235 33.70 24.96 -0.36
CA PHE A 235 32.32 25.42 -0.45
C PHE A 235 31.96 26.27 0.76
N ARG A 236 31.31 27.41 0.53
CA ARG A 236 30.70 28.24 1.58
C ARG A 236 29.19 28.15 1.45
N LEU A 237 28.51 27.69 2.50
CA LEU A 237 27.06 27.48 2.46
C LEU A 237 26.28 28.81 2.42
N THR A 238 25.01 28.77 2.04
CA THR A 238 24.11 29.95 2.12
C THR A 238 23.36 30.01 3.44
N ASP A 239 23.06 28.84 4.03
CA ASP A 239 22.57 28.70 5.39
C ASP A 239 23.12 27.42 6.01
N SER A 240 23.21 27.40 7.34
CA SER A 240 23.77 26.29 8.12
C SER A 240 22.76 25.17 8.40
N LYS A 241 21.65 25.08 7.64
CA LYS A 241 20.59 24.09 7.93
C LYS A 241 21.08 22.68 7.63
N HIS A 242 20.64 21.72 8.46
CA HIS A 242 21.01 20.32 8.28
C HIS A 242 20.62 19.73 6.91
N THR A 243 19.51 20.19 6.31
CA THR A 243 19.13 19.79 4.94
C THR A 243 20.08 20.34 3.88
N THR A 244 20.54 21.59 4.03
CA THR A 244 21.51 22.27 3.16
C THR A 244 22.85 21.54 3.16
N ILE A 245 23.40 21.29 4.35
CA ILE A 245 24.69 20.61 4.56
C ILE A 245 24.65 19.19 3.97
N SER A 246 23.57 18.44 4.22
CA SER A 246 23.36 17.10 3.67
C SER A 246 23.31 17.11 2.14
N ASN A 247 22.47 17.97 1.55
CA ASN A 247 22.29 18.03 0.10
C ASN A 247 23.60 18.39 -0.63
N VAL A 248 24.32 19.41 -0.17
CA VAL A 248 25.61 19.81 -0.75
C VAL A 248 26.64 18.68 -0.65
N THR A 249 26.71 18.00 0.50
CA THR A 249 27.61 16.85 0.69
C THR A 249 27.37 15.74 -0.34
N ILE A 250 26.10 15.33 -0.50
CA ILE A 250 25.74 14.24 -1.41
C ILE A 250 26.02 14.63 -2.87
N GLU A 251 25.67 15.84 -3.28
CA GLU A 251 25.90 16.33 -4.65
C GLU A 251 27.40 16.46 -4.98
N VAL A 252 28.23 16.90 -4.04
CA VAL A 252 29.70 16.94 -4.20
C VAL A 252 30.28 15.54 -4.38
N LEU A 253 29.85 14.56 -3.58
CA LEU A 253 30.27 13.16 -3.73
C LEU A 253 29.82 12.57 -5.07
N LEU A 254 28.58 12.81 -5.49
CA LEU A 254 28.05 12.34 -6.78
C LEU A 254 28.80 12.94 -7.98
N ALA A 255 29.09 14.25 -7.94
CA ALA A 255 29.87 14.93 -8.97
C ALA A 255 31.31 14.42 -9.03
N TRP A 256 31.96 14.21 -7.88
CA TRP A 256 33.32 13.62 -7.81
C TRP A 256 33.38 12.19 -8.37
N MET A 257 32.37 11.36 -8.07
CA MET A 257 32.22 10.01 -8.66
C MET A 257 31.91 10.04 -10.17
N GLY A 258 31.55 11.19 -10.74
CA GLY A 258 31.19 11.33 -12.15
C GLY A 258 29.80 10.80 -12.51
N VAL A 259 28.91 10.63 -11.52
CA VAL A 259 27.53 10.19 -11.74
C VAL A 259 26.74 11.35 -12.35
N GLN A 260 26.35 11.22 -13.61
CA GLN A 260 25.50 12.20 -14.27
C GLN A 260 24.03 11.99 -13.85
N LYS A 261 23.34 13.08 -13.51
CA LYS A 261 21.87 13.07 -13.47
C LYS A 261 21.36 12.93 -14.91
N SER A 262 20.50 11.94 -15.16
CA SER A 262 19.71 11.89 -16.39
C SER A 262 18.99 13.23 -16.57
N MET A 263 19.09 13.85 -17.75
CA MET A 263 18.60 15.21 -18.05
C MET A 263 17.06 15.33 -18.12
N ILE A 264 16.35 14.71 -17.19
CA ILE A 264 14.90 14.75 -17.06
C ILE A 264 14.58 15.62 -15.82
N THR A 265 14.42 16.91 -16.11
CA THR A 265 13.49 17.86 -15.48
C THR A 265 13.52 18.13 -13.97
N ILE A 266 14.67 18.54 -13.44
CA ILE A 266 14.69 19.63 -12.44
C ILE A 266 15.47 20.80 -13.05
N PRO A 267 14.93 22.05 -13.07
CA PRO A 267 15.68 23.20 -13.58
C PRO A 267 16.98 23.36 -12.78
N VAL A 268 18.11 23.45 -13.49
CA VAL A 268 19.50 23.45 -12.99
C VAL A 268 19.57 23.86 -11.53
N GLY A 269 19.55 22.85 -10.65
CA GLY A 269 19.26 23.03 -9.23
C GLY A 269 20.34 23.88 -8.58
N ILE A 270 20.05 25.16 -8.36
CA ILE A 270 20.96 26.08 -7.68
C ILE A 270 21.15 25.55 -6.27
N LEU A 271 22.34 25.06 -5.97
CA LEU A 271 22.66 24.53 -4.65
C LEU A 271 22.74 25.69 -3.65
N PRO A 272 22.41 25.44 -2.37
CA PRO A 272 22.55 26.39 -1.26
C PRO A 272 24.02 26.58 -0.84
N ALA A 273 24.92 26.78 -1.80
CA ALA A 273 26.36 26.97 -1.59
C ALA A 273 27.02 27.81 -2.70
N TYR A 274 28.18 28.36 -2.37
CA TYR A 274 29.13 28.97 -3.29
C TYR A 274 30.42 28.15 -3.31
N ILE A 275 31.01 27.95 -4.49
CA ILE A 275 32.34 27.39 -4.68
C ILE A 275 33.34 28.54 -4.59
N LEU A 276 34.25 28.48 -3.61
CA LEU A 276 35.36 29.43 -3.50
C LEU A 276 36.48 28.97 -4.44
N ARG A 277 36.97 29.85 -5.30
CA ARG A 277 38.07 29.57 -6.23
C ARG A 277 39.02 30.75 -6.34
N TYR A 278 40.25 30.48 -6.78
CA TYR A 278 41.18 31.51 -7.19
C TYR A 278 41.07 31.79 -8.70
N ASP A 279 41.13 33.05 -9.10
CA ASP A 279 41.17 33.45 -10.52
C ASP A 279 42.52 33.10 -11.16
N SER A 280 43.62 33.24 -10.40
CA SER A 280 44.91 32.63 -10.73
C SER A 280 45.49 31.85 -9.55
N VAL A 281 46.02 30.66 -9.88
CA VAL A 281 46.82 29.82 -8.98
C VAL A 281 48.34 30.00 -9.21
N ASP A 282 48.75 30.99 -10.00
CA ASP A 282 50.15 31.31 -10.23
C ASP A 282 50.88 31.56 -8.91
N LYS A 283 51.96 30.81 -8.67
CA LYS A 283 52.77 30.88 -7.44
C LYS A 283 52.08 30.40 -6.16
N ILE A 284 50.97 29.64 -6.22
CA ILE A 284 50.33 29.04 -5.04
C ILE A 284 51.28 28.13 -4.22
N GLU A 285 52.36 27.67 -4.84
CA GLU A 285 53.41 26.82 -4.24
C GLU A 285 54.57 27.61 -3.61
N ALA A 286 54.65 28.92 -3.85
CA ALA A 286 55.74 29.78 -3.38
C ALA A 286 55.79 30.00 -1.86
N PRO A 287 54.65 30.10 -1.13
CA PRO A 287 54.68 30.28 0.32
C PRO A 287 55.43 29.17 1.04
N LEU A 288 56.34 29.53 1.94
CA LEU A 288 57.07 28.56 2.74
C LEU A 288 56.26 28.07 3.96
N ASN A 289 55.55 28.97 4.63
CA ASN A 289 54.73 28.73 5.82
C ASN A 289 53.56 29.74 5.90
N GLU A 290 52.67 29.60 6.89
CA GLU A 290 51.47 30.45 7.06
C GLU A 290 51.73 31.95 7.33
N ASN A 291 52.96 32.35 7.70
CA ASN A 291 53.34 33.75 7.92
C ASN A 291 54.05 34.39 6.71
N ASP A 292 54.22 33.66 5.61
CA ASP A 292 54.94 34.13 4.43
C ASP A 292 54.16 35.24 3.70
N PRO A 293 54.72 36.45 3.49
CA PRO A 293 54.02 37.54 2.79
C PRO A 293 53.60 37.22 1.35
N SER A 294 54.17 36.17 0.74
CA SER A 294 53.72 35.66 -0.56
C SER A 294 52.38 34.91 -0.52
N ALA A 295 51.91 34.50 0.67
CA ALA A 295 50.61 33.86 0.86
C ALA A 295 49.42 34.83 0.83
N ALA A 296 49.68 36.15 0.95
CA ALA A 296 48.64 37.17 1.11
C ALA A 296 47.69 37.34 -0.10
N SER A 297 47.99 36.73 -1.26
CA SER A 297 47.10 36.62 -2.42
C SER A 297 46.19 35.38 -2.40
N PHE A 298 46.27 34.57 -1.34
CA PHE A 298 45.54 33.31 -1.18
C PHE A 298 44.77 33.21 0.14
N PHE A 299 45.34 33.72 1.24
CA PHE A 299 44.70 33.78 2.56
C PHE A 299 45.26 34.94 3.41
N TYR A 300 44.67 35.18 4.59
CA TYR A 300 45.07 36.30 5.46
C TYR A 300 46.47 36.08 6.08
N VAL A 301 47.30 37.13 6.11
CA VAL A 301 48.65 37.11 6.70
C VAL A 301 48.80 38.34 7.60
N PRO A 302 49.38 38.27 8.82
CA PRO A 302 49.32 39.35 9.81
C PRO A 302 49.97 40.68 9.35
N THR A 303 50.94 40.59 8.45
CA THR A 303 51.88 41.68 8.12
C THR A 303 51.50 42.49 6.88
N LYS A 304 50.35 42.23 6.26
CA LYS A 304 49.93 42.88 5.01
C LYS A 304 48.42 43.11 4.97
N GLU A 305 47.98 44.17 4.29
CA GLU A 305 46.56 44.32 3.96
C GLU A 305 46.10 43.17 3.03
N LEU A 306 44.87 42.74 3.27
CA LEU A 306 44.24 41.59 2.63
C LEU A 306 43.82 41.93 1.20
N ASP A 307 44.32 41.19 0.22
CA ASP A 307 44.00 41.39 -1.20
C ASP A 307 43.05 40.29 -1.70
N ASN A 308 41.75 40.59 -1.68
CA ASN A 308 40.70 39.66 -2.13
C ASN A 308 40.58 39.60 -3.67
N SER A 309 41.37 40.36 -4.44
CA SER A 309 41.17 40.49 -5.90
C SER A 309 41.38 39.20 -6.69
N ASN A 310 42.04 38.19 -6.09
CA ASN A 310 42.31 36.89 -6.71
C ASN A 310 41.24 35.82 -6.38
N VAL A 311 40.16 36.15 -5.66
CA VAL A 311 39.20 35.14 -5.15
C VAL A 311 37.80 35.41 -5.68
N ASN A 312 37.18 34.35 -6.20
CA ASN A 312 35.89 34.40 -6.89
C ASN A 312 34.91 33.43 -6.24
N GLU A 313 33.66 33.87 -6.06
CA GLU A 313 32.58 33.06 -5.47
C GLU A 313 31.57 32.66 -6.55
N ILE A 314 31.64 31.40 -7.00
CA ILE A 314 30.76 30.90 -8.06
C ILE A 314 29.58 30.17 -7.40
N ARG A 315 28.35 30.49 -7.80
CA ARG A 315 27.19 29.77 -7.26
C ARG A 315 27.24 28.29 -7.66
N ALA A 316 27.10 27.39 -6.68
CA ALA A 316 27.12 25.96 -6.94
C ALA A 316 25.84 25.51 -7.66
N CYS A 317 25.99 24.73 -8.73
CA CYS A 317 24.93 24.07 -9.49
C CYS A 317 25.53 22.84 -10.21
N ALA A 318 24.71 22.02 -10.86
CA ALA A 318 25.18 20.83 -11.57
C ALA A 318 26.31 21.14 -12.58
N ASP A 319 26.17 22.20 -13.36
CA ASP A 319 27.16 22.59 -14.38
C ASP A 319 28.47 23.09 -13.76
N SER A 320 28.40 23.94 -12.73
CA SER A 320 29.61 24.45 -12.06
C SER A 320 30.31 23.37 -11.23
N LEU A 321 29.57 22.40 -10.67
CA LEU A 321 30.16 21.19 -10.10
C LEU A 321 30.88 20.38 -11.19
N GLN A 322 30.20 20.10 -12.30
CA GLN A 322 30.76 19.31 -13.41
C GLN A 322 32.01 19.96 -14.04
N GLN A 323 32.06 21.29 -14.08
CA GLN A 323 33.16 22.07 -14.66
C GLN A 323 34.37 22.21 -13.71
N PHE A 324 34.14 22.35 -12.39
CA PHE A 324 35.19 22.76 -11.45
C PHE A 324 35.59 21.73 -10.40
N LEU A 325 34.83 20.65 -10.19
CA LEU A 325 35.27 19.59 -9.28
C LEU A 325 36.23 18.62 -9.99
N PRO A 326 37.24 18.11 -9.27
CA PRO A 326 37.98 16.94 -9.72
C PRO A 326 37.01 15.75 -9.87
N ARG A 327 37.25 14.90 -10.87
CA ARG A 327 36.53 13.65 -11.06
C ARG A 327 37.46 12.48 -10.79
N LYS A 328 36.92 11.38 -10.28
CA LYS A 328 37.58 10.07 -10.24
C LYS A 328 38.06 9.69 -11.66
N GLU A 329 39.31 9.25 -11.80
CA GLU A 329 39.92 8.97 -13.11
C GLU A 329 39.16 7.88 -13.88
N THR A 330 38.56 6.95 -13.13
CA THR A 330 37.65 5.91 -13.61
C THR A 330 36.20 6.20 -13.18
N PRO A 331 35.30 6.68 -14.07
CA PRO A 331 33.89 6.90 -13.75
C PRO A 331 33.19 5.65 -13.23
N VAL A 332 32.16 5.82 -12.39
CA VAL A 332 31.34 4.69 -11.92
C VAL A 332 30.57 4.08 -13.10
N LYS A 333 30.49 2.74 -13.12
CA LYS A 333 29.69 2.01 -14.12
C LYS A 333 28.21 2.32 -13.96
N ASP A 334 27.44 2.20 -15.04
CA ASP A 334 25.99 2.34 -14.97
C ASP A 334 25.38 1.34 -13.97
N PHE A 335 24.54 1.86 -13.07
CA PHE A 335 23.98 1.10 -11.96
C PHE A 335 22.90 0.12 -12.42
N ALA A 336 22.17 0.43 -13.50
CA ALA A 336 21.15 -0.45 -14.08
C ALA A 336 21.81 -1.63 -14.81
N GLU A 337 22.84 -1.37 -15.62
CA GLU A 337 23.65 -2.41 -16.26
C GLU A 337 24.32 -3.32 -15.23
N ARG A 338 24.91 -2.75 -14.16
CA ARG A 338 25.51 -3.57 -13.08
C ARG A 338 24.45 -4.42 -12.39
N TYR A 339 23.26 -3.89 -12.12
CA TYR A 339 22.15 -4.61 -11.48
C TYR A 339 21.67 -5.82 -12.31
N MET A 340 21.55 -5.65 -13.62
CA MET A 340 21.12 -6.74 -14.52
C MET A 340 22.18 -7.85 -14.62
N ASN A 341 23.46 -7.48 -14.70
CA ASN A 341 24.55 -8.41 -15.04
C ASN A 341 25.24 -9.06 -13.82
N ASP A 342 25.20 -8.46 -12.63
CA ASP A 342 25.88 -8.95 -11.42
C ASP A 342 24.86 -9.31 -10.33
N ALA A 343 24.76 -10.61 -10.02
CA ALA A 343 23.81 -11.12 -9.02
C ALA A 343 24.17 -10.73 -7.58
N GLN A 344 25.46 -10.63 -7.25
CA GLN A 344 25.91 -10.25 -5.90
C GLN A 344 25.68 -8.75 -5.67
N TYR A 345 25.94 -7.92 -6.68
CA TYR A 345 25.59 -6.51 -6.63
C TYR A 345 24.07 -6.31 -6.54
N ARG A 346 23.26 -7.12 -7.23
CA ARG A 346 21.79 -7.05 -7.17
C ARG A 346 21.24 -7.26 -5.76
N GLU A 347 21.75 -8.27 -5.05
CA GLU A 347 21.39 -8.53 -3.65
C GLU A 347 21.79 -7.37 -2.74
N THR A 348 22.99 -6.82 -2.91
CA THR A 348 23.47 -5.64 -2.20
C THR A 348 22.58 -4.41 -2.45
N ALA A 349 22.24 -4.12 -3.71
CA ALA A 349 21.39 -2.99 -4.07
C ALA A 349 19.98 -3.10 -3.47
N VAL A 350 19.36 -4.29 -3.52
CA VAL A 350 18.08 -4.60 -2.87
C VAL A 350 18.14 -4.40 -1.35
N LYS A 351 19.23 -4.87 -0.71
CA LYS A 351 19.45 -4.75 0.73
C LYS A 351 19.63 -3.30 1.18
N GLU A 352 20.44 -2.51 0.47
CA GLU A 352 20.65 -1.09 0.81
C GLU A 352 19.40 -0.24 0.52
N LEU A 353 18.66 -0.51 -0.57
CA LEU A 353 17.36 0.12 -0.80
C LEU A 353 16.35 -0.20 0.32
N LYS A 354 16.28 -1.45 0.79
CA LYS A 354 15.41 -1.82 1.92
C LYS A 354 15.74 -1.01 3.18
N LYS A 355 17.02 -0.92 3.54
CA LYS A 355 17.48 -0.10 4.68
C LYS A 355 17.07 1.37 4.54
N LEU A 356 17.23 1.96 3.35
CA LEU A 356 16.87 3.34 3.09
C LEU A 356 15.35 3.54 3.20
N ILE A 357 14.54 2.66 2.61
CA ILE A 357 13.07 2.71 2.75
C ILE A 357 12.64 2.67 4.21
N ASP A 358 13.27 1.80 5.01
CA ASP A 358 12.90 1.60 6.41
C ASP A 358 13.38 2.74 7.34
N GLN A 359 14.39 3.53 6.92
CA GLN A 359 14.99 4.64 7.70
C GLN A 359 14.57 6.04 7.23
N ASP A 360 14.70 6.31 5.93
CA ASP A 360 14.43 7.59 5.25
C ASP A 360 14.09 7.34 3.77
N VAL A 361 12.80 7.12 3.50
CA VAL A 361 12.31 6.88 2.14
C VAL A 361 12.53 8.09 1.21
N SER A 362 12.67 9.30 1.76
CA SER A 362 12.92 10.53 1.00
C SER A 362 14.32 10.59 0.39
N ALA A 363 15.30 9.85 0.93
CA ALA A 363 16.61 9.69 0.32
C ALA A 363 16.56 9.15 -1.12
N ILE A 364 15.53 8.36 -1.47
CA ILE A 364 15.37 7.74 -2.79
C ILE A 364 15.01 8.77 -3.86
N SER A 365 14.19 9.78 -3.54
CA SER A 365 13.82 10.83 -4.49
C SER A 365 14.88 11.92 -4.63
N LEU A 366 15.67 12.16 -3.56
CA LEU A 366 16.74 13.14 -3.55
C LEU A 366 18.00 12.66 -4.29
N ASN A 367 18.28 11.36 -4.31
CA ASN A 367 19.51 10.80 -4.88
C ASN A 367 19.28 10.07 -6.22
N PRO A 368 19.93 10.48 -7.33
CA PRO A 368 19.77 9.84 -8.64
C PRO A 368 20.24 8.38 -8.69
N VAL A 369 21.18 7.96 -7.84
CA VAL A 369 21.65 6.56 -7.75
C VAL A 369 20.53 5.67 -7.20
N PHE A 370 19.88 6.08 -6.12
CA PHE A 370 18.78 5.31 -5.53
C PHE A 370 17.52 5.39 -6.39
N GLY A 371 17.25 6.54 -7.00
CA GLY A 371 16.12 6.70 -7.93
C GLY A 371 16.24 5.86 -9.20
N SER A 372 17.44 5.76 -9.80
CA SER A 372 17.67 4.88 -10.96
C SER A 372 17.55 3.40 -10.57
N LEU A 373 18.19 2.97 -9.48
CA LEU A 373 18.07 1.60 -8.98
C LEU A 373 16.64 1.21 -8.61
N TRP A 374 15.87 2.11 -7.98
CA TRP A 374 14.47 1.88 -7.65
C TRP A 374 13.62 1.57 -8.89
N ARG A 375 13.81 2.31 -9.99
CA ARG A 375 13.09 2.05 -11.26
C ARG A 375 13.46 0.69 -11.85
N VAL A 376 14.73 0.30 -11.79
CA VAL A 376 15.20 -1.01 -12.27
C VAL A 376 14.61 -2.15 -11.43
N VAL A 377 14.62 -2.01 -10.09
CA VAL A 377 14.00 -2.97 -9.15
C VAL A 377 12.49 -3.10 -9.39
N CYS A 378 11.78 -1.98 -9.59
CA CYS A 378 10.35 -1.99 -9.90
C CYS A 378 10.01 -2.79 -11.18
N ASN A 379 10.90 -2.76 -12.17
CA ASN A 379 10.76 -3.44 -13.45
C ASN A 379 11.18 -4.92 -13.40
N ASP A 380 12.08 -5.34 -12.51
CA ASP A 380 12.53 -6.74 -12.39
C ASP A 380 11.51 -7.63 -11.65
N ARG A 381 10.51 -8.12 -12.41
CA ARG A 381 9.48 -9.05 -11.94
C ARG A 381 9.99 -10.43 -11.51
N LYS A 382 11.29 -10.74 -11.65
CA LYS A 382 11.83 -12.07 -11.31
C LYS A 382 12.27 -12.20 -9.84
N ILE A 383 12.21 -11.12 -9.07
CA ILE A 383 12.71 -11.07 -7.69
C ILE A 383 11.57 -11.18 -6.68
N ILE A 384 11.62 -12.22 -5.84
CA ILE A 384 10.63 -12.48 -4.77
C ILE A 384 10.55 -11.31 -3.77
N ALA A 385 11.67 -10.65 -3.47
CA ALA A 385 11.72 -9.49 -2.57
C ALA A 385 11.10 -8.19 -3.14
N ARG A 386 10.74 -8.15 -4.42
CA ARG A 386 10.17 -6.95 -5.08
C ARG A 386 8.88 -6.50 -4.41
N ASP A 387 7.97 -7.43 -4.13
CA ASP A 387 6.65 -7.08 -3.62
C ASP A 387 6.70 -6.70 -2.14
N GLU A 388 7.65 -7.25 -1.38
CA GLU A 388 7.99 -6.79 -0.03
C GLU A 388 8.52 -5.35 -0.04
N LEU A 389 9.46 -5.04 -0.96
CA LEU A 389 9.99 -3.68 -1.15
C LEU A 389 8.90 -2.68 -1.55
N LEU A 390 8.06 -3.01 -2.54
CA LEU A 390 6.96 -2.15 -2.99
C LEU A 390 5.95 -1.90 -1.85
N THR A 391 5.68 -2.92 -1.04
CA THR A 391 4.79 -2.81 0.13
C THR A 391 5.41 -1.90 1.20
N SER A 392 6.68 -2.12 1.59
CA SER A 392 7.36 -1.26 2.58
C SER A 392 7.45 0.18 2.08
N PHE A 393 7.87 0.38 0.82
CA PHE A 393 7.99 1.70 0.20
C PHE A 393 6.67 2.47 0.25
N SER A 394 5.57 1.86 -0.21
CA SER A 394 4.25 2.51 -0.23
C SER A 394 3.79 2.89 1.18
N LEU A 395 3.97 1.98 2.14
CA LEU A 395 3.63 2.16 3.55
C LEU A 395 4.47 3.25 4.22
N GLN A 396 5.75 3.40 3.87
CA GLN A 396 6.61 4.45 4.42
C GLN A 396 6.34 5.82 3.76
N VAL A 397 6.08 5.87 2.44
CA VAL A 397 5.60 7.09 1.77
C VAL A 397 4.29 7.59 2.37
N ASP A 398 3.40 6.68 2.79
CA ASP A 398 2.18 7.08 3.46
C ASP A 398 2.38 7.60 4.89
N ARG A 399 3.43 7.16 5.57
CA ARG A 399 3.82 7.61 6.92
C ARG A 399 4.58 8.93 6.98
N ILE A 400 5.01 9.49 5.84
CA ILE A 400 5.67 10.81 5.81
C ILE A 400 4.74 11.86 6.45
N ALA A 401 5.17 12.41 7.58
CA ALA A 401 4.38 13.36 8.36
C ALA A 401 4.39 14.78 7.76
N ASN A 402 5.42 15.13 7.00
CA ASN A 402 5.58 16.43 6.36
C ASN A 402 4.83 16.46 5.01
N THR A 403 3.81 17.32 4.90
CA THR A 403 2.96 17.46 3.70
C THR A 403 3.75 17.85 2.45
N ASP A 404 4.72 18.76 2.56
CA ASP A 404 5.51 19.23 1.42
C ASP A 404 6.41 18.11 0.89
N GLU A 405 7.01 17.37 1.80
CA GLU A 405 7.86 16.22 1.51
C GLU A 405 7.07 15.06 0.91
N LYS A 406 5.89 14.75 1.46
CA LYS A 406 4.97 13.76 0.91
C LYS A 406 4.46 14.17 -0.48
N THR A 407 4.27 15.46 -0.73
CA THR A 407 3.87 16.00 -2.04
C THR A 407 5.01 15.91 -3.06
N ARG A 408 6.24 16.29 -2.68
CA ARG A 408 7.44 16.09 -3.52
C ARG A 408 7.67 14.61 -3.85
N MET A 409 7.51 13.71 -2.87
CA MET A 409 7.64 12.27 -3.08
C MET A 409 6.61 11.74 -4.08
N LYS A 410 5.34 12.19 -3.99
CA LYS A 410 4.31 11.84 -4.96
C LYS A 410 4.61 12.37 -6.37
N ALA A 411 5.04 13.62 -6.50
CA ALA A 411 5.44 14.19 -7.79
C ALA A 411 6.64 13.44 -8.41
N TRP A 412 7.66 13.13 -7.59
CA TRP A 412 8.81 12.33 -8.02
C TRP A 412 8.43 10.91 -8.42
N LEU A 413 7.45 10.29 -7.75
CA LEU A 413 6.92 8.99 -8.18
C LEU A 413 6.26 9.08 -9.55
N GLU A 414 5.45 10.11 -9.81
CA GLU A 414 4.81 10.31 -11.11
C GLU A 414 5.85 10.57 -12.21
N GLU A 415 6.85 11.43 -11.97
CA GLU A 415 8.00 11.65 -12.87
C GLU A 415 8.86 10.39 -13.08
N SER A 416 8.96 9.52 -12.07
CA SER A 416 9.65 8.24 -12.17
C SER A 416 8.97 7.21 -13.09
N TYR A 417 7.72 7.47 -13.48
CA TYR A 417 6.99 6.74 -14.52
C TYR A 417 6.82 7.59 -15.80
N ASP A 418 7.64 8.62 -16.01
CA ASP A 418 7.63 9.43 -17.23
C ASP A 418 8.53 8.79 -18.31
N PHE A 419 7.91 8.04 -19.21
CA PHE A 419 8.57 7.40 -20.35
C PHE A 419 8.51 8.26 -21.63
N THR A 420 8.48 9.60 -21.51
CA THR A 420 8.30 10.49 -22.68
C THR A 420 9.39 10.29 -23.73
N ALA A 421 10.66 10.19 -23.30
CA ALA A 421 11.78 9.97 -24.21
C ALA A 421 11.67 8.63 -24.96
N GLU A 422 11.35 7.53 -24.26
CA GLU A 422 11.17 6.20 -24.86
C GLU A 422 9.98 6.16 -25.84
N ALA A 423 8.87 6.83 -25.50
CA ALA A 423 7.72 6.93 -26.38
C ALA A 423 8.04 7.72 -27.67
N ILE A 424 8.74 8.85 -27.56
CA ILE A 424 9.19 9.65 -28.71
C ILE A 424 10.18 8.86 -29.57
N GLU A 425 11.16 8.18 -28.98
CA GLU A 425 12.11 7.32 -29.70
C GLU A 425 11.40 6.17 -30.43
N THR A 426 10.43 5.53 -29.78
CA THR A 426 9.60 4.47 -30.38
C THR A 426 8.81 5.01 -31.59
N ILE A 427 8.19 6.19 -31.48
CA ILE A 427 7.47 6.83 -32.59
C ILE A 427 8.45 7.24 -33.71
N ALA A 428 9.63 7.75 -33.36
CA ALA A 428 10.67 8.14 -34.30
C ALA A 428 11.24 6.93 -35.08
N SER A 429 11.23 5.74 -34.49
CA SER A 429 11.66 4.49 -35.15
C SER A 429 10.79 4.09 -36.35
N VAL A 430 9.56 4.63 -36.46
CA VAL A 430 8.64 4.35 -37.57
C VAL A 430 9.00 5.23 -38.79
N PRO A 431 9.37 4.61 -39.94
CA PRO A 431 9.65 5.33 -41.18
C PRO A 431 8.47 6.21 -41.63
N LYS A 432 8.76 7.34 -42.28
CA LYS A 432 7.74 8.35 -42.63
C LYS A 432 6.62 7.81 -43.51
N GLU A 433 6.92 6.81 -44.34
CA GLU A 433 5.99 6.13 -45.24
C GLU A 433 4.97 5.25 -44.49
N LEU A 434 5.28 4.87 -43.24
CA LEU A 434 4.48 4.00 -42.37
C LEU A 434 3.89 4.75 -41.16
N ARG A 435 3.99 6.09 -41.12
CA ARG A 435 3.43 6.90 -40.04
C ARG A 435 1.91 7.01 -40.08
N PHE A 436 1.27 6.69 -41.21
CA PHE A 436 -0.19 6.66 -41.37
C PHE A 436 -0.68 5.21 -41.60
N PRO A 437 -1.90 4.83 -41.13
CA PRO A 437 -2.81 5.63 -40.33
C PRO A 437 -2.28 5.91 -38.92
N CYS A 438 -2.71 7.03 -38.31
CA CYS A 438 -2.29 7.43 -36.97
C CYS A 438 -3.45 7.93 -36.10
N VAL A 439 -3.15 8.04 -34.80
CA VAL A 439 -4.11 8.41 -33.75
C VAL A 439 -3.54 9.56 -32.92
N CYS A 440 -4.36 10.58 -32.65
CA CYS A 440 -4.05 11.69 -31.74
C CYS A 440 -5.32 12.14 -30.99
N LEU A 441 -5.19 13.07 -30.05
CA LEU A 441 -6.31 13.74 -29.39
C LEU A 441 -6.30 15.21 -29.79
N ASP A 442 -7.35 15.68 -30.45
CA ASP A 442 -7.43 17.06 -30.92
C ASP A 442 -7.76 18.03 -29.76
N PRO A 443 -6.84 18.95 -29.39
CA PRO A 443 -7.05 19.88 -28.28
C PRO A 443 -8.11 20.97 -28.59
N THR A 444 -8.52 21.14 -29.85
CA THR A 444 -9.55 22.10 -30.23
C THR A 444 -10.97 21.61 -29.97
N MET A 445 -11.16 20.30 -29.73
CA MET A 445 -12.44 19.73 -29.29
C MET A 445 -12.75 20.11 -27.84
N ARG A 446 -13.31 21.31 -27.66
CA ARG A 446 -13.63 21.88 -26.33
C ARG A 446 -14.42 20.91 -25.46
N PHE A 447 -13.91 20.67 -24.25
CA PHE A 447 -14.56 19.88 -23.21
C PHE A 447 -15.72 20.65 -22.56
N THR A 448 -16.83 20.86 -23.27
CA THR A 448 -18.07 21.32 -22.62
C THR A 448 -18.57 20.22 -21.69
N PRO A 449 -18.75 20.49 -20.39
CA PRO A 449 -19.53 19.60 -19.54
C PRO A 449 -20.96 19.57 -20.07
N GLU A 450 -21.53 18.39 -20.20
CA GLU A 450 -22.98 18.23 -20.32
C GLU A 450 -23.56 18.70 -18.99
N ALA A 451 -24.16 19.88 -18.98
CA ALA A 451 -24.79 20.43 -17.79
C ALA A 451 -26.04 19.62 -17.45
N GLU A 452 -26.12 19.16 -16.20
CA GLU A 452 -27.33 19.00 -15.35
C GLU A 452 -27.16 17.85 -14.35
N ALA A 453 -26.44 18.13 -13.26
CA ALA A 453 -26.71 17.67 -11.89
C ALA A 453 -25.72 18.35 -10.93
N GLU A 454 -26.15 19.43 -10.27
CA GLU A 454 -25.46 19.94 -9.07
C GLU A 454 -25.87 19.06 -7.87
N ASP A 455 -25.28 17.87 -7.78
CA ASP A 455 -25.40 17.03 -6.59
C ASP A 455 -24.47 17.58 -5.49
N GLU A 456 -25.00 17.90 -4.31
CA GLU A 456 -24.25 18.48 -3.18
C GLU A 456 -23.22 17.52 -2.55
N ASP A 457 -23.22 16.24 -2.93
CA ASP A 457 -22.19 15.26 -2.56
C ASP A 457 -21.01 15.34 -3.52
N GLY A 458 -19.81 15.64 -3.00
CA GLY A 458 -18.57 15.87 -3.75
C GLY A 458 -18.04 14.66 -4.52
N ASN A 459 -18.75 14.25 -5.58
CA ASN A 459 -18.47 13.07 -6.38
C ASN A 459 -17.44 13.36 -7.48
N GLU A 460 -16.29 12.68 -7.44
CA GLU A 460 -15.18 12.90 -8.40
C GLU A 460 -15.53 12.52 -9.86
N GLU A 461 -16.70 11.92 -10.10
CA GLU A 461 -17.18 11.44 -11.40
C GLU A 461 -17.43 12.56 -12.44
N ASN A 462 -17.55 13.82 -12.02
CA ASN A 462 -17.77 14.99 -12.88
C ASN A 462 -16.50 15.83 -13.19
N LYS A 463 -15.30 15.40 -12.80
CA LYS A 463 -14.05 16.10 -13.15
C LYS A 463 -13.80 16.10 -14.68
N PRO A 464 -13.34 17.20 -15.29
CA PRO A 464 -13.11 17.29 -16.73
C PRO A 464 -11.99 16.35 -17.21
N ILE A 465 -12.08 15.89 -18.46
CA ILE A 465 -11.17 14.89 -19.05
C ILE A 465 -9.69 15.30 -18.95
N SER A 466 -9.39 16.59 -19.08
CA SER A 466 -8.06 17.19 -18.97
C SER A 466 -7.43 17.13 -17.55
N THR A 467 -8.09 16.50 -16.57
CA THR A 467 -7.57 16.34 -15.19
C THR A 467 -7.14 14.92 -14.84
N LEU A 468 -7.13 14.00 -15.81
CA LEU A 468 -6.61 12.64 -15.62
C LEU A 468 -5.11 12.69 -15.24
N GLN A 469 -4.77 12.09 -14.10
CA GLN A 469 -3.37 11.97 -13.67
C GLN A 469 -2.73 10.67 -14.18
N ARG A 470 -1.40 10.67 -14.35
CA ARG A 470 -0.64 9.46 -14.75
C ARG A 470 -0.89 8.29 -13.80
N SER A 471 -1.00 8.57 -12.50
CA SER A 471 -1.40 7.61 -11.46
C SER A 471 -2.78 6.97 -11.72
N GLU A 472 -3.80 7.75 -12.08
CA GLU A 472 -5.13 7.25 -12.46
C GLU A 472 -5.10 6.40 -13.75
N LEU A 473 -4.26 6.76 -14.73
CA LEU A 473 -4.12 6.00 -15.97
C LEU A 473 -3.51 4.61 -15.73
N LEU A 474 -2.56 4.49 -14.78
CA LEU A 474 -1.92 3.22 -14.42
C LEU A 474 -2.83 2.29 -13.59
N GLU A 475 -3.87 2.83 -12.93
CA GLU A 475 -4.84 2.03 -12.16
C GLU A 475 -5.67 1.06 -13.03
N ILE A 476 -5.74 1.26 -14.35
CA ILE A 476 -6.30 0.25 -15.28
C ILE A 476 -5.61 -1.12 -15.13
N GLY A 477 -4.33 -1.13 -14.74
CA GLY A 477 -3.58 -2.35 -14.48
C GLY A 477 -3.83 -3.00 -13.12
N ARG A 478 -4.25 -2.22 -12.12
CA ARG A 478 -4.30 -2.63 -10.71
C ARG A 478 -5.71 -2.93 -10.23
N SER A 479 -6.59 -1.93 -10.32
CA SER A 479 -7.95 -1.96 -9.80
C SER A 479 -9.00 -2.14 -10.89
N CYS A 480 -8.69 -1.74 -12.14
CA CYS A 480 -9.66 -1.71 -13.24
C CYS A 480 -10.96 -0.96 -12.84
N ASP A 481 -10.85 0.11 -12.05
CA ASP A 481 -12.01 0.80 -11.47
C ASP A 481 -12.99 1.27 -12.56
N TYR A 482 -14.28 0.98 -12.36
CA TYR A 482 -15.34 1.34 -13.31
C TYR A 482 -15.43 2.86 -13.57
N ARG A 483 -15.09 3.69 -12.57
CA ARG A 483 -15.05 5.16 -12.67
C ARG A 483 -13.95 5.60 -13.62
N ILE A 484 -12.77 5.02 -13.48
CA ILE A 484 -11.60 5.29 -14.32
C ILE A 484 -11.84 4.76 -15.73
N LEU A 485 -12.34 3.54 -15.89
CA LEU A 485 -12.73 2.97 -17.19
C LEU A 485 -13.78 3.83 -17.91
N ARG A 486 -14.76 4.41 -17.19
CA ARG A 486 -15.75 5.34 -17.77
C ARG A 486 -15.14 6.67 -18.20
N ARG A 487 -14.22 7.24 -17.41
CA ARG A 487 -13.47 8.45 -17.79
C ARG A 487 -12.58 8.19 -19.00
N LEU A 488 -11.78 7.12 -18.99
CA LEU A 488 -10.98 6.66 -20.13
C LEU A 488 -11.81 6.44 -21.38
N GLY A 489 -12.97 5.78 -21.26
CA GLY A 489 -13.86 5.53 -22.39
C GLY A 489 -14.33 6.82 -23.08
N ARG A 490 -14.64 7.87 -22.31
CA ARG A 490 -14.95 9.22 -22.85
C ARG A 490 -13.78 9.86 -23.60
N VAL A 491 -12.53 9.49 -23.29
CA VAL A 491 -11.33 9.96 -24.02
C VAL A 491 -11.15 9.16 -25.31
N LEU A 492 -11.21 7.83 -25.22
CA LEU A 492 -10.98 6.94 -26.36
C LEU A 492 -12.02 7.14 -27.48
N THR A 493 -13.27 7.47 -27.15
CA THR A 493 -14.31 7.83 -28.13
C THR A 493 -14.12 9.19 -28.80
N ARG A 494 -13.14 9.98 -28.36
CA ARG A 494 -12.82 11.33 -28.90
C ARG A 494 -11.43 11.39 -29.54
N LEU A 495 -10.77 10.24 -29.72
CA LEU A 495 -9.52 10.17 -30.49
C LEU A 495 -9.79 10.49 -31.96
N THR A 496 -8.91 11.29 -32.55
CA THR A 496 -8.90 11.63 -33.97
C THR A 496 -8.06 10.60 -34.72
N TYR A 497 -8.64 10.03 -35.77
CA TYR A 497 -8.00 9.04 -36.63
C TYR A 497 -7.72 9.68 -37.98
N ILE A 498 -6.48 9.55 -38.46
CA ILE A 498 -6.02 10.19 -39.70
C ILE A 498 -5.44 9.10 -40.60
N ASN A 499 -6.04 8.85 -41.76
CA ASN A 499 -5.64 7.73 -42.64
C ASN A 499 -4.51 8.09 -43.60
N SER A 500 -4.38 9.37 -43.93
CA SER A 500 -3.39 9.90 -44.88
C SER A 500 -2.88 11.28 -44.46
N ALA A 501 -1.72 11.68 -44.98
CA ALA A 501 -1.17 13.02 -44.71
C ALA A 501 -2.07 14.15 -45.27
N GLU A 502 -2.91 13.86 -46.25
CA GLU A 502 -3.84 14.82 -46.89
C GLU A 502 -5.09 15.09 -46.02
N GLU A 503 -5.49 14.12 -45.19
CA GLU A 503 -6.59 14.25 -44.22
C GLU A 503 -6.20 15.00 -42.95
N MET A 504 -4.91 15.31 -42.74
CA MET A 504 -4.43 15.86 -41.47
C MET A 504 -4.87 17.32 -41.26
N PRO A 505 -5.59 17.63 -40.16
CA PRO A 505 -6.03 19.01 -39.89
C PRO A 505 -4.85 19.98 -39.74
N ALA A 506 -4.99 21.17 -40.31
CA ALA A 506 -3.91 22.17 -40.38
C ALA A 506 -3.38 22.60 -38.99
N HIS A 507 -4.23 22.63 -37.95
CA HIS A 507 -3.81 22.94 -36.58
C HIS A 507 -3.06 21.80 -35.90
N ILE A 508 -3.27 20.55 -36.32
CA ILE A 508 -2.51 19.38 -35.85
C ILE A 508 -1.16 19.33 -36.59
N ALA A 509 -1.16 19.56 -37.91
CA ALA A 509 0.06 19.61 -38.72
C ALA A 509 1.04 20.74 -38.34
N ALA A 510 0.53 21.81 -37.69
CA ALA A 510 1.33 22.96 -37.25
C ALA A 510 1.84 22.86 -35.79
N ALA A 511 1.37 21.89 -35.02
CA ALA A 511 1.79 21.66 -33.63
C ALA A 511 3.07 20.83 -33.56
N SER A 512 3.83 20.95 -32.46
CA SER A 512 4.98 20.08 -32.22
C SER A 512 4.57 18.67 -31.76
N GLU A 513 5.38 17.65 -32.03
CA GLU A 513 5.17 16.28 -31.52
C GLU A 513 5.12 16.24 -29.97
N THR A 514 5.68 17.25 -29.29
CA THR A 514 5.61 17.48 -27.84
C THR A 514 4.30 18.11 -27.34
N GLU A 515 3.57 18.84 -28.18
CA GLU A 515 2.27 19.46 -27.84
C GLU A 515 1.09 18.57 -28.21
N ILE A 516 1.17 17.87 -29.34
CA ILE A 516 0.17 16.89 -29.79
C ILE A 516 0.89 15.59 -30.16
N PRO A 517 0.92 14.58 -29.27
CA PRO A 517 1.52 13.30 -29.59
C PRO A 517 0.69 12.55 -30.63
N ILE A 518 1.35 12.13 -31.72
CA ILE A 518 0.74 11.39 -32.84
C ILE A 518 1.32 9.97 -32.84
N ILE A 519 0.46 8.95 -32.66
CA ILE A 519 0.88 7.55 -32.57
C ILE A 519 0.53 6.80 -33.87
N PRO A 520 1.52 6.28 -34.62
CA PRO A 520 1.27 5.46 -35.80
C PRO A 520 0.67 4.09 -35.46
N MET A 521 -0.35 3.67 -36.22
CA MET A 521 -0.95 2.33 -36.12
C MET A 521 0.04 1.21 -36.52
N ALA A 522 1.11 1.53 -37.25
CA ALA A 522 2.17 0.58 -37.58
C ALA A 522 2.80 -0.09 -36.33
N LEU A 523 2.77 0.59 -35.18
CA LEU A 523 3.25 0.08 -33.88
C LEU A 523 2.40 -1.07 -33.30
N VAL A 524 1.26 -1.41 -33.91
CA VAL A 524 0.47 -2.62 -33.58
C VAL A 524 1.19 -3.89 -34.08
N SER A 525 2.01 -3.76 -35.12
CA SER A 525 2.69 -4.91 -35.73
C SER A 525 3.81 -5.47 -34.84
N GLN A 526 4.04 -6.79 -34.97
CA GLN A 526 5.12 -7.49 -34.27
C GLN A 526 6.52 -6.96 -34.61
N LYS A 527 6.70 -6.23 -35.72
CA LYS A 527 7.97 -5.60 -36.11
C LYS A 527 8.44 -4.54 -35.09
N TYR A 528 7.50 -3.88 -34.40
CA TYR A 528 7.79 -2.86 -33.40
C TYR A 528 7.30 -3.30 -32.00
N ASP A 529 7.46 -4.60 -31.69
CA ASP A 529 7.11 -5.23 -30.41
C ASP A 529 5.69 -4.93 -29.88
N ARG A 530 4.75 -4.64 -30.80
CA ARG A 530 3.34 -4.31 -30.50
C ARG A 530 3.20 -3.10 -29.54
N TYR A 531 4.12 -2.15 -29.59
CA TYR A 531 4.17 -1.01 -28.66
C TYR A 531 2.91 -0.12 -28.64
N PHE A 532 2.06 -0.16 -29.68
CA PHE A 532 0.89 0.72 -29.81
C PHE A 532 0.03 0.80 -28.52
N TRP A 533 -0.45 -0.34 -28.02
CA TRP A 533 -1.29 -0.38 -26.81
C TRP A 533 -0.53 -0.04 -25.53
N ARG A 534 0.81 -0.14 -25.56
CA ARG A 534 1.67 0.25 -24.43
C ARG A 534 1.80 1.76 -24.31
N ILE A 535 1.88 2.49 -25.43
CA ILE A 535 2.04 3.95 -25.43
C ILE A 535 0.77 4.73 -25.76
N LEU A 536 -0.38 4.10 -26.05
CA LEU A 536 -1.60 4.81 -26.46
C LEU A 536 -2.03 5.94 -25.49
N LEU A 537 -1.82 5.76 -24.18
CA LEU A 537 -2.18 6.76 -23.16
C LEU A 537 -1.18 7.94 -23.06
N HIS A 538 -0.04 7.89 -23.75
CA HIS A 538 0.89 9.01 -23.92
C HIS A 538 0.21 10.22 -24.58
N ILE A 539 -0.82 9.99 -25.42
CA ILE A 539 -1.65 11.05 -26.02
C ILE A 539 -2.43 11.84 -24.96
N VAL A 540 -2.81 11.19 -23.84
CA VAL A 540 -3.64 11.80 -22.79
C VAL A 540 -2.79 12.51 -21.74
N VAL A 541 -1.75 11.83 -21.27
CA VAL A 541 -0.72 12.38 -20.39
C VAL A 541 0.62 11.90 -20.94
N PRO A 542 1.49 12.81 -21.43
CA PRO A 542 2.83 12.46 -21.92
C PRO A 542 3.57 11.57 -20.93
N GLY A 543 4.44 10.71 -21.46
CA GLY A 543 5.21 9.74 -20.69
C GLY A 543 4.44 8.54 -20.13
N THR A 544 3.11 8.49 -20.24
CA THR A 544 2.34 7.33 -19.77
C THR A 544 2.61 6.10 -20.62
N MET A 545 3.24 5.07 -20.03
CA MET A 545 3.49 3.80 -20.68
C MET A 545 2.96 2.62 -19.85
N LEU A 546 2.26 1.71 -20.52
CA LEU A 546 1.64 0.52 -19.95
C LEU A 546 2.52 -0.71 -20.15
N SER A 547 2.52 -1.59 -19.14
CA SER A 547 2.98 -2.96 -19.32
C SER A 547 1.96 -3.80 -20.12
N VAL A 548 2.39 -4.96 -20.61
CA VAL A 548 1.64 -5.75 -21.62
C VAL A 548 0.22 -6.14 -21.16
N ARG A 549 0.01 -6.44 -19.88
CA ARG A 549 -1.33 -6.78 -19.36
C ARG A 549 -2.30 -5.59 -19.32
N PRO A 550 -1.96 -4.44 -18.68
CA PRO A 550 -2.77 -3.22 -18.76
C PRO A 550 -3.03 -2.76 -20.21
N ALA A 551 -2.06 -2.92 -21.12
CA ALA A 551 -2.22 -2.63 -22.54
C ALA A 551 -3.34 -3.48 -23.19
N ALA A 552 -3.41 -4.78 -22.90
CA ALA A 552 -4.50 -5.64 -23.34
C ALA A 552 -5.86 -5.31 -22.69
N LEU A 553 -5.88 -4.85 -21.44
CA LEU A 553 -7.11 -4.35 -20.81
C LEU A 553 -7.62 -3.05 -21.48
N LEU A 554 -6.72 -2.19 -21.94
CA LEU A 554 -7.06 -1.01 -22.75
C LEU A 554 -7.62 -1.42 -24.13
N ALA A 555 -7.04 -2.45 -24.75
CA ALA A 555 -7.60 -3.06 -25.96
C ALA A 555 -9.02 -3.64 -25.72
N ALA A 556 -9.24 -4.37 -24.63
CA ALA A 556 -10.56 -4.87 -24.24
C ALA A 556 -11.59 -3.74 -24.09
N LEU A 557 -11.19 -2.60 -23.49
CA LEU A 557 -12.03 -1.41 -23.39
C LEU A 557 -12.40 -0.84 -24.77
N SER A 558 -11.46 -0.74 -25.71
CA SER A 558 -11.75 -0.31 -27.08
C SER A 558 -12.72 -1.24 -27.83
N ILE A 559 -12.61 -2.56 -27.60
CA ILE A 559 -13.52 -3.59 -28.15
C ILE A 559 -14.94 -3.44 -27.59
N ARG A 560 -15.06 -3.22 -26.28
CA ARG A 560 -16.33 -2.99 -25.58
C ARG A 560 -17.01 -1.69 -26.02
N LEU A 561 -16.23 -0.65 -26.27
CA LEU A 561 -16.73 0.65 -26.73
C LEU A 561 -17.11 0.69 -28.22
N GLY A 562 -16.68 -0.31 -29.01
CA GLY A 562 -16.97 -0.37 -30.44
C GLY A 562 -16.18 0.63 -31.29
N LEU A 563 -14.92 0.92 -30.92
CA LEU A 563 -14.09 1.93 -31.60
C LEU A 563 -13.55 1.42 -32.94
N GLU A 564 -14.36 1.51 -34.01
CA GLU A 564 -14.12 0.89 -35.33
C GLU A 564 -12.66 0.90 -35.81
N PRO A 565 -11.93 2.03 -35.86
CA PRO A 565 -10.54 2.06 -36.38
C PRO A 565 -9.53 1.28 -35.53
N LEU A 566 -9.85 0.98 -34.27
CA LEU A 566 -9.01 0.21 -33.35
C LEU A 566 -9.45 -1.25 -33.19
N LEU A 567 -10.60 -1.67 -33.74
CA LEU A 567 -11.19 -2.98 -33.43
C LEU A 567 -10.28 -4.15 -33.83
N ASP A 568 -9.65 -4.10 -35.00
CA ASP A 568 -8.74 -5.16 -35.45
C ASP A 568 -7.46 -5.19 -34.61
N ALA A 569 -6.85 -4.02 -34.39
CA ALA A 569 -5.67 -3.86 -33.55
C ALA A 569 -5.90 -4.33 -32.10
N ALA A 570 -7.09 -4.07 -31.56
CA ALA A 570 -7.47 -4.47 -30.22
C ALA A 570 -7.75 -5.97 -30.14
N SER A 571 -8.42 -6.52 -31.15
CA SER A 571 -8.74 -7.95 -31.23
C SER A 571 -7.47 -8.78 -31.36
N GLN A 572 -6.50 -8.34 -32.17
CA GLN A 572 -5.19 -8.98 -32.28
C GLN A 572 -4.44 -9.01 -30.94
N GLU A 573 -4.44 -7.91 -30.18
CA GLU A 573 -3.80 -7.86 -28.86
C GLU A 573 -4.51 -8.79 -27.86
N MET A 574 -5.85 -8.76 -27.82
CA MET A 574 -6.64 -9.61 -26.93
C MET A 574 -6.48 -11.11 -27.22
N ILE A 575 -6.35 -11.51 -28.49
CA ILE A 575 -6.11 -12.91 -28.88
C ILE A 575 -4.77 -13.44 -28.32
N LEU A 576 -3.73 -12.60 -28.18
CA LEU A 576 -2.47 -13.01 -27.53
C LEU A 576 -2.62 -13.32 -26.04
N TRP A 577 -3.70 -12.85 -25.41
CA TRP A 577 -3.99 -13.05 -24.00
C TRP A 577 -5.03 -14.15 -23.73
N ARG A 578 -5.58 -14.78 -24.79
CA ARG A 578 -6.68 -15.77 -24.73
C ARG A 578 -6.53 -16.82 -23.62
N ASP A 579 -5.32 -17.34 -23.46
CA ASP A 579 -4.98 -18.45 -22.57
C ASP A 579 -4.08 -18.01 -21.39
N ARG A 580 -4.06 -16.71 -21.08
CA ARG A 580 -3.19 -16.09 -20.05
C ARG A 580 -3.93 -15.30 -18.97
N TRP A 581 -5.27 -15.23 -19.02
CA TRP A 581 -6.04 -14.50 -18.01
C TRP A 581 -6.24 -15.30 -16.71
N ASN A 582 -6.32 -16.62 -16.79
CA ASN A 582 -6.54 -17.51 -15.65
C ASN A 582 -5.22 -17.91 -14.97
N GLU A 583 -4.54 -16.92 -14.39
CA GLU A 583 -3.28 -17.09 -13.65
C GLU A 583 -3.43 -16.56 -12.21
N LEU A 584 -3.02 -17.36 -11.22
CA LEU A 584 -3.14 -17.00 -9.80
C LEU A 584 -2.02 -16.06 -9.32
N GLU A 585 -0.90 -15.98 -10.05
CA GLU A 585 0.21 -15.06 -9.75
C GLU A 585 -0.13 -13.58 -10.00
N THR A 586 -1.23 -13.30 -10.71
CA THR A 586 -1.71 -11.93 -11.00
C THR A 586 -3.05 -11.66 -10.29
N PRO A 587 -3.05 -11.27 -8.99
CA PRO A 587 -4.28 -11.07 -8.21
C PRO A 587 -5.24 -10.02 -8.80
N GLU A 588 -4.71 -9.04 -9.53
CA GLU A 588 -5.45 -7.94 -10.16
C GLU A 588 -6.47 -8.42 -11.19
N THR A 589 -6.25 -9.58 -11.83
CA THR A 589 -7.20 -10.12 -12.83
C THR A 589 -8.50 -10.55 -12.19
N TRP A 590 -8.45 -10.98 -10.94
CA TRP A 590 -9.58 -11.52 -10.18
C TRP A 590 -10.46 -10.43 -9.54
N ASN A 591 -10.39 -9.18 -10.03
CA ASN A 591 -11.35 -8.12 -9.69
C ASN A 591 -12.62 -8.27 -10.55
N THR A 592 -13.81 -8.07 -9.97
CA THR A 592 -15.08 -8.04 -10.69
C THR A 592 -15.10 -7.08 -11.88
N SER A 593 -14.46 -5.92 -11.77
CA SER A 593 -14.44 -4.92 -12.85
C SER A 593 -13.54 -5.37 -14.00
N CYS A 594 -12.43 -6.05 -13.69
CA CYS A 594 -11.53 -6.65 -14.67
C CYS A 594 -12.23 -7.81 -15.42
N LEU A 595 -12.76 -8.79 -14.67
CA LEU A 595 -13.48 -9.94 -15.24
C LEU A 595 -14.71 -9.49 -16.05
N GLY A 596 -15.46 -8.49 -15.57
CA GLY A 596 -16.58 -7.89 -16.30
C GLY A 596 -16.14 -7.27 -17.62
N LEU A 597 -15.06 -6.47 -17.62
CA LEU A 597 -14.52 -5.86 -18.84
C LEU A 597 -14.09 -6.92 -19.88
N LEU A 598 -13.45 -8.01 -19.44
CA LEU A 598 -13.04 -9.11 -20.32
C LEU A 598 -14.25 -9.84 -20.95
N LEU A 599 -15.29 -10.08 -20.16
CA LEU A 599 -16.54 -10.71 -20.62
C LEU A 599 -17.30 -9.80 -21.60
N ASP A 600 -17.46 -8.52 -21.26
CA ASP A 600 -18.09 -7.50 -22.11
C ASP A 600 -17.37 -7.41 -23.47
N ALA A 601 -16.03 -7.45 -23.47
CA ALA A 601 -15.23 -7.41 -24.69
C ALA A 601 -15.38 -8.68 -25.55
N ASP A 602 -15.34 -9.88 -24.96
CA ASP A 602 -15.56 -11.14 -25.68
C ASP A 602 -16.98 -11.23 -26.27
N GLU A 603 -17.99 -10.74 -25.54
CA GLU A 603 -19.37 -10.67 -26.05
C GLU A 603 -19.54 -9.63 -27.17
N ALA A 604 -18.94 -8.45 -27.04
CA ALA A 604 -18.95 -7.42 -28.10
C ALA A 604 -18.22 -7.88 -29.38
N TYR A 605 -17.13 -8.66 -29.24
CA TYR A 605 -16.41 -9.26 -30.36
C TYR A 605 -17.24 -10.36 -31.05
N ARG A 606 -17.77 -11.32 -30.28
CA ARG A 606 -18.59 -12.42 -30.81
C ARG A 606 -19.89 -11.93 -31.46
N SER A 607 -20.50 -10.88 -30.93
CA SER A 607 -21.71 -10.27 -31.51
C SER A 607 -21.44 -9.66 -32.88
N ARG A 608 -20.26 -9.06 -33.11
CA ARG A 608 -19.86 -8.52 -34.41
C ARG A 608 -19.58 -9.62 -35.44
N LEU A 609 -18.85 -10.66 -35.06
CA LEU A 609 -18.65 -11.82 -35.94
C LEU A 609 -19.97 -12.45 -36.40
N ALA A 610 -20.97 -12.54 -35.52
CA ALA A 610 -22.29 -13.04 -35.88
C ALA A 610 -23.06 -12.13 -36.86
N LEU A 611 -22.82 -10.82 -36.84
CA LEU A 611 -23.38 -9.87 -37.81
C LEU A 611 -22.68 -9.97 -39.17
N GLU A 612 -21.34 -10.09 -39.18
CA GLU A 612 -20.53 -10.25 -40.40
C GLU A 612 -20.86 -11.56 -41.12
N GLU A 613 -20.95 -12.67 -40.38
CA GLU A 613 -21.34 -13.99 -40.91
C GLU A 613 -22.82 -14.03 -41.35
N GLY A 614 -23.69 -13.21 -40.74
CA GLY A 614 -25.09 -13.05 -41.17
C GLY A 614 -25.26 -12.23 -42.45
N THR A 615 -24.44 -11.18 -42.63
CA THR A 615 -24.55 -10.27 -43.78
C THR A 615 -24.17 -10.95 -45.10
N GLN A 616 -23.26 -11.93 -45.08
CA GLN A 616 -22.87 -12.69 -46.27
C GLN A 616 -23.97 -13.66 -46.79
N VAL A 617 -25.01 -13.93 -46.00
CA VAL A 617 -26.10 -14.86 -46.38
C VAL A 617 -27.29 -14.13 -47.02
N SER A 618 -27.34 -12.79 -46.95
CA SER A 618 -28.52 -11.99 -47.33
C SER A 618 -28.25 -10.95 -48.42
N THR A 619 -27.61 -11.35 -49.52
CA THR A 619 -27.63 -10.57 -50.78
C THR A 619 -28.68 -11.12 -51.75
N ASN A 620 -29.96 -10.81 -51.51
CA ASN A 620 -31.03 -10.74 -52.52
C ASN A 620 -32.35 -10.26 -51.87
N GLY A 621 -32.87 -9.09 -52.26
CA GLY A 621 -34.28 -8.72 -52.05
C GLY A 621 -34.58 -7.48 -51.19
N GLU A 622 -34.42 -6.29 -51.80
CA GLU A 622 -35.24 -5.07 -51.62
C GLU A 622 -35.36 -4.40 -50.21
N SER A 623 -35.97 -3.20 -50.21
CA SER A 623 -35.64 -2.08 -49.30
C SER A 623 -36.85 -1.47 -48.56
N ILE A 624 -36.57 -0.47 -47.69
CA ILE A 624 -37.49 0.45 -46.97
C ILE A 624 -37.98 -0.15 -45.63
N ASP A 625 -37.67 0.39 -44.43
CA ASP A 625 -38.01 1.74 -43.92
C ASP A 625 -37.17 2.22 -42.69
N GLU A 626 -37.48 3.42 -42.16
CA GLU A 626 -36.74 4.21 -41.13
C GLU A 626 -36.44 3.58 -39.73
N PRO A 627 -35.43 4.12 -38.98
CA PRO A 627 -35.08 3.66 -37.64
C PRO A 627 -35.85 4.36 -36.49
N PRO A 628 -36.36 3.64 -35.48
CA PRO A 628 -36.93 4.26 -34.28
C PRO A 628 -35.86 4.69 -33.26
N THR A 629 -36.19 5.76 -32.52
CA THR A 629 -35.31 6.49 -31.59
C THR A 629 -34.82 5.66 -30.40
N LYS A 630 -33.50 5.72 -30.12
CA LYS A 630 -32.89 5.19 -28.89
C LYS A 630 -33.37 5.96 -27.66
N ARG A 631 -34.32 5.41 -26.89
CA ARG A 631 -34.45 5.72 -25.46
C ARG A 631 -33.47 4.86 -24.66
N LEU A 632 -32.69 5.48 -23.77
CA LEU A 632 -31.99 4.73 -22.73
C LEU A 632 -33.01 4.14 -21.75
N CYS A 633 -33.06 2.81 -21.67
CA CYS A 633 -33.57 2.10 -20.50
C CYS A 633 -32.57 1.00 -20.14
N LEU A 634 -31.99 1.08 -18.93
CA LEU A 634 -31.38 -0.09 -18.30
C LEU A 634 -32.51 -1.00 -17.82
N GLU A 635 -32.89 -1.98 -18.65
CA GLU A 635 -33.72 -3.10 -18.20
C GLU A 635 -32.92 -4.41 -18.20
N ASN A 636 -33.07 -5.16 -17.10
CA ASN A 636 -32.33 -6.37 -16.82
C ASN A 636 -32.60 -7.48 -17.86
N ARG A 637 -31.69 -7.65 -18.82
CA ARG A 637 -31.67 -8.80 -19.75
C ARG A 637 -30.72 -9.93 -19.32
N LEU A 638 -30.81 -10.32 -18.05
CA LEU A 638 -30.29 -11.62 -17.58
C LEU A 638 -31.46 -12.57 -17.32
N LEU A 639 -31.90 -13.27 -18.39
CA LEU A 639 -32.63 -14.56 -18.44
C LEU A 639 -33.54 -14.64 -19.68
N THR A 640 -33.05 -15.16 -20.82
CA THR A 640 -33.77 -16.14 -21.71
C THR A 640 -33.03 -16.40 -23.04
N SER A 641 -32.13 -17.39 -23.08
CA SER A 641 -31.69 -18.04 -24.33
C SER A 641 -30.88 -19.33 -24.10
N LEU A 642 -31.49 -20.33 -23.45
CA LEU A 642 -30.92 -21.69 -23.37
C LEU A 642 -31.77 -22.69 -24.17
N SER A 643 -31.59 -22.71 -25.50
CA SER A 643 -31.81 -23.90 -26.34
C SER A 643 -31.54 -23.65 -27.83
N LYS A 644 -30.32 -23.93 -28.29
CA LYS A 644 -30.04 -24.68 -29.53
C LYS A 644 -28.53 -24.92 -29.65
N THR A 645 -28.14 -26.18 -29.54
CA THR A 645 -26.79 -26.67 -29.83
C THR A 645 -26.51 -26.49 -31.32
N ASN A 646 -25.52 -25.65 -31.67
CA ASN A 646 -24.94 -25.65 -33.00
C ASN A 646 -23.42 -25.85 -32.85
N GLU A 647 -23.01 -27.11 -32.96
CA GLU A 647 -21.72 -27.65 -32.49
C GLU A 647 -20.56 -27.37 -33.48
N LYS A 648 -20.60 -26.19 -34.11
CA LYS A 648 -19.65 -25.74 -35.15
C LYS A 648 -19.14 -24.31 -34.99
N VAL A 649 -19.50 -23.59 -33.92
CA VAL A 649 -18.90 -22.28 -33.58
C VAL A 649 -17.67 -22.51 -32.68
N SER A 650 -16.65 -23.15 -33.25
CA SER A 650 -15.35 -23.38 -32.61
C SER A 650 -14.29 -22.60 -33.38
N GLU A 651 -13.83 -21.48 -32.81
CA GLU A 651 -12.43 -21.00 -32.78
C GLU A 651 -12.32 -19.48 -32.53
N LYS A 652 -13.27 -18.67 -33.02
CA LYS A 652 -13.22 -17.20 -32.92
C LYS A 652 -13.81 -16.65 -31.59
N SER A 653 -13.01 -16.64 -30.53
CA SER A 653 -13.33 -15.92 -29.27
C SER A 653 -12.06 -15.33 -28.66
N LEU A 654 -12.19 -14.21 -27.94
CA LEU A 654 -11.08 -13.53 -27.27
C LEU A 654 -10.66 -14.25 -25.98
N LEU A 655 -11.61 -14.86 -25.29
CA LEU A 655 -11.38 -15.75 -24.16
C LEU A 655 -11.50 -17.21 -24.59
N ASN A 656 -10.73 -18.13 -23.98
CA ASN A 656 -11.06 -19.54 -24.10
C ASN A 656 -12.39 -19.87 -23.38
N ARG A 657 -12.97 -21.03 -23.72
CA ARG A 657 -14.32 -21.41 -23.28
C ARG A 657 -14.40 -21.66 -21.77
N GLU A 658 -13.34 -22.19 -21.18
CA GLU A 658 -13.28 -22.59 -19.77
C GLU A 658 -13.17 -21.35 -18.88
N ASP A 659 -12.22 -20.46 -19.20
CA ASP A 659 -12.02 -19.17 -18.53
C ASP A 659 -13.26 -18.30 -18.63
N ARG A 660 -13.88 -18.17 -19.82
CA ARG A 660 -15.14 -17.43 -19.96
C ARG A 660 -16.21 -17.96 -19.00
N THR A 661 -16.40 -19.28 -18.95
CA THR A 661 -17.45 -19.88 -18.11
C THR A 661 -17.13 -19.74 -16.61
N LEU A 662 -15.84 -19.78 -16.24
CA LEU A 662 -15.35 -19.51 -14.88
C LEU A 662 -15.57 -18.06 -14.47
N PHE A 663 -15.20 -17.10 -15.33
CA PHE A 663 -15.33 -15.67 -15.08
C PHE A 663 -16.81 -15.26 -14.98
N GLU A 664 -17.67 -15.74 -15.89
CA GLU A 664 -19.14 -15.56 -15.80
C GLU A 664 -19.67 -16.06 -14.45
N ARG A 665 -19.15 -17.20 -13.96
CA ARG A 665 -19.59 -17.80 -12.69
C ARG A 665 -19.16 -16.99 -11.47
N LEU A 666 -17.91 -16.50 -11.47
CA LEU A 666 -17.35 -15.69 -10.39
C LEU A 666 -17.97 -14.30 -10.31
N VAL A 667 -18.15 -13.63 -11.46
CA VAL A 667 -18.88 -12.35 -11.55
C VAL A 667 -20.32 -12.52 -11.06
N SER A 668 -21.03 -13.56 -11.52
CA SER A 668 -22.39 -13.87 -11.06
C SER A 668 -22.46 -14.11 -9.55
N TYR A 669 -21.50 -14.84 -8.97
CA TYR A 669 -21.42 -15.08 -7.53
C TYR A 669 -21.20 -13.78 -6.74
N LYS A 670 -20.27 -12.93 -7.18
CA LYS A 670 -19.97 -11.67 -6.48
C LYS A 670 -21.08 -10.64 -6.63
N MET A 671 -21.70 -10.54 -7.80
CA MET A 671 -22.90 -9.70 -8.01
C MET A 671 -24.06 -10.16 -7.12
N LEU A 672 -24.23 -11.47 -6.92
CA LEU A 672 -25.24 -12.00 -6.00
C LEU A 672 -24.93 -11.63 -4.54
N GLU A 673 -23.66 -11.70 -4.11
CA GLU A 673 -23.22 -11.28 -2.78
C GLU A 673 -23.50 -9.78 -2.52
N LEU A 674 -23.15 -8.92 -3.49
CA LEU A 674 -23.35 -7.47 -3.40
C LEU A 674 -24.84 -7.09 -3.32
N ASN A 675 -25.72 -7.90 -3.90
CA ASN A 675 -27.17 -7.66 -3.94
C ASN A 675 -27.98 -8.41 -2.85
N LEU A 676 -27.33 -9.03 -1.86
CA LEU A 676 -28.04 -9.76 -0.80
C LEU A 676 -28.95 -8.87 0.07
N GLU A 677 -28.60 -7.59 0.19
CA GLU A 677 -29.31 -6.62 1.03
C GLU A 677 -30.37 -5.82 0.24
N THR A 678 -30.37 -5.92 -1.10
CA THR A 678 -31.32 -5.26 -2.02
C THR A 678 -32.77 -5.61 -1.69
N THR A 679 -33.64 -4.60 -1.63
CA THR A 679 -35.04 -4.75 -1.24
C THR A 679 -35.82 -5.63 -2.23
N LEU A 680 -36.46 -6.66 -1.70
CA LEU A 680 -37.35 -7.58 -2.41
C LEU A 680 -38.76 -7.50 -1.80
N ARG A 681 -39.79 -7.66 -2.62
CA ARG A 681 -41.17 -7.85 -2.16
C ARG A 681 -41.49 -9.34 -2.18
N ALA A 682 -41.62 -9.93 -1.00
CA ALA A 682 -42.00 -11.32 -0.85
C ALA A 682 -43.50 -11.41 -0.52
N GLN A 683 -44.22 -12.28 -1.23
CA GLN A 683 -45.56 -12.70 -0.85
C GLN A 683 -45.44 -13.84 0.16
N ILE A 684 -45.91 -13.61 1.39
CA ILE A 684 -45.88 -14.60 2.47
C ILE A 684 -47.27 -14.83 3.05
N GLY A 685 -47.45 -16.00 3.67
CA GLY A 685 -48.62 -16.29 4.48
C GLY A 685 -48.71 -15.36 5.69
N TRP A 686 -49.91 -14.87 5.97
CA TRP A 686 -50.18 -13.92 7.05
C TRP A 686 -50.01 -14.59 8.42
N THR A 687 -49.22 -13.96 9.30
CA THR A 687 -49.02 -14.37 10.69
C THR A 687 -50.05 -13.71 11.63
N PRO A 688 -50.85 -14.47 12.40
CA PRO A 688 -51.77 -13.94 13.39
C PRO A 688 -51.07 -13.43 14.66
N GLU A 689 -51.17 -12.12 14.91
CA GLU A 689 -50.80 -11.47 16.16
C GLU A 689 -52.04 -11.30 17.05
N LYS A 690 -52.31 -12.29 17.92
CA LYS A 690 -53.50 -12.36 18.80
C LYS A 690 -54.79 -11.93 18.09
N THR A 691 -54.96 -12.37 16.85
CA THR A 691 -55.99 -11.83 15.95
C THR A 691 -57.28 -12.64 16.02
N THR A 692 -58.42 -11.96 16.09
CA THR A 692 -59.73 -12.62 16.11
C THR A 692 -60.19 -13.03 14.71
N VAL A 693 -60.51 -14.31 14.52
CA VAL A 693 -61.04 -14.94 13.30
C VAL A 693 -62.02 -16.04 13.74
N ALA A 694 -62.88 -16.55 12.84
CA ALA A 694 -63.74 -17.70 13.11
C ALA A 694 -62.98 -18.88 13.76
N THR A 695 -63.66 -19.62 14.66
CA THR A 695 -63.07 -20.71 15.45
C THR A 695 -62.69 -21.94 14.60
N GLY A 696 -63.38 -22.12 13.47
CA GLY A 696 -63.30 -23.34 12.66
C GLY A 696 -63.93 -24.54 13.39
N PRO A 697 -63.77 -25.76 12.86
CA PRO A 697 -64.36 -26.99 13.39
C PRO A 697 -64.22 -27.13 14.89
N THR A 698 -65.35 -27.38 15.55
CA THR A 698 -65.42 -27.55 17.00
C THR A 698 -65.81 -28.97 17.39
N VAL A 699 -65.27 -29.43 18.52
CA VAL A 699 -65.59 -30.72 19.14
C VAL A 699 -65.98 -30.46 20.59
N THR A 700 -67.03 -31.15 21.07
CA THR A 700 -67.42 -31.10 22.48
C THR A 700 -66.42 -31.89 23.31
N CYS A 701 -65.80 -31.23 24.30
CA CYS A 701 -64.83 -31.86 25.19
C CYS A 701 -65.50 -32.87 26.13
N ALA A 702 -65.03 -34.13 26.10
CA ALA A 702 -65.58 -35.22 26.92
C ALA A 702 -65.44 -35.03 28.45
N SER A 703 -64.63 -34.07 28.91
CA SER A 703 -64.40 -33.81 30.35
C SER A 703 -65.04 -32.55 30.90
N CYS A 704 -65.38 -31.56 30.07
CA CYS A 704 -66.00 -30.31 30.52
C CYS A 704 -67.26 -29.92 29.75
N GLU A 705 -67.63 -30.66 28.71
CA GLU A 705 -68.83 -30.46 27.88
C GLU A 705 -68.89 -29.14 27.10
N TYR A 706 -67.84 -28.31 27.17
CA TYR A 706 -67.74 -27.14 26.30
C TYR A 706 -67.25 -27.54 24.90
N ARG A 707 -67.74 -26.83 23.89
CA ARG A 707 -67.19 -26.89 22.54
C ARG A 707 -65.82 -26.21 22.50
N ARG A 708 -64.93 -26.74 21.66
CA ARG A 708 -63.52 -26.38 21.55
C ARG A 708 -63.04 -26.55 20.12
N SER A 709 -62.23 -25.62 19.61
CA SER A 709 -61.59 -25.78 18.30
C SER A 709 -60.75 -27.05 18.25
N VAL A 710 -60.78 -27.77 17.11
CA VAL A 710 -59.89 -28.91 16.83
C VAL A 710 -58.41 -28.59 17.04
N THR A 711 -58.01 -27.32 16.89
CA THR A 711 -56.62 -26.86 17.08
C THR A 711 -56.09 -27.02 18.51
N ILE A 712 -56.98 -27.17 19.49
CA ILE A 712 -56.67 -27.33 20.92
C ILE A 712 -57.26 -28.63 21.51
N MET A 713 -57.67 -29.58 20.67
CA MET A 713 -58.08 -30.92 21.10
C MET A 713 -56.87 -31.86 21.20
N GLY A 714 -56.81 -32.66 22.27
CA GLY A 714 -55.80 -33.68 22.47
C GLY A 714 -56.37 -35.10 22.34
N ALA A 715 -55.80 -36.06 23.04
CA ALA A 715 -56.30 -37.44 23.06
C ALA A 715 -57.67 -37.58 23.77
N ASP A 716 -58.32 -38.73 23.57
CA ASP A 716 -59.55 -39.17 24.27
C ASP A 716 -60.73 -38.17 24.23
N GLY A 717 -60.84 -37.34 23.19
CA GLY A 717 -61.90 -36.32 23.10
C GLY A 717 -61.77 -35.20 24.14
N LYS A 718 -60.61 -35.05 24.79
CA LYS A 718 -60.36 -34.01 25.81
C LYS A 718 -59.62 -32.83 25.20
N CYS A 719 -60.04 -31.61 25.54
CA CYS A 719 -59.30 -30.41 25.15
C CYS A 719 -58.03 -30.22 25.98
N GLY A 720 -57.06 -29.48 25.45
CA GLY A 720 -55.76 -29.23 26.09
C GLY A 720 -55.83 -28.52 27.44
N ILE A 721 -56.97 -27.90 27.77
CA ILE A 721 -57.27 -27.33 29.09
C ILE A 721 -57.60 -28.47 30.08
N CYS A 722 -58.45 -29.42 29.69
CA CYS A 722 -58.80 -30.57 30.54
C CYS A 722 -57.70 -31.65 30.62
N LEU A 723 -56.72 -31.60 29.73
CA LEU A 723 -55.51 -32.44 29.77
C LEU A 723 -54.37 -31.81 30.59
N TRP A 724 -54.52 -30.56 31.02
CA TRP A 724 -53.58 -29.92 31.95
C TRP A 724 -53.94 -30.33 33.38
N ASN A 725 -52.97 -30.86 34.13
CA ASN A 725 -53.19 -31.32 35.51
C ASN A 725 -52.66 -30.34 36.56
N ASP A 726 -51.71 -29.46 36.19
CA ASP A 726 -51.01 -28.57 37.12
C ASP A 726 -51.75 -27.24 37.31
N TYR A 727 -52.97 -27.30 37.85
CA TYR A 727 -53.72 -26.13 38.29
C TYR A 727 -53.44 -25.83 39.77
N ALA A 728 -53.19 -24.56 40.11
CA ALA A 728 -52.88 -24.17 41.49
C ALA A 728 -54.10 -24.33 42.43
N THR A 729 -55.30 -24.01 41.95
CA THR A 729 -56.57 -24.24 42.66
C THR A 729 -57.66 -24.81 41.75
N PRO A 730 -58.73 -25.40 42.32
CA PRO A 730 -59.93 -25.79 41.56
C PRO A 730 -60.60 -24.60 40.85
N ASP A 731 -60.54 -23.40 41.44
CA ASP A 731 -61.11 -22.18 40.86
C ASP A 731 -60.32 -21.72 39.63
N ASP A 732 -58.98 -21.79 39.67
CA ASP A 732 -58.13 -21.55 38.49
C ASP A 732 -58.44 -22.53 37.35
N ARG A 733 -58.80 -23.78 37.67
CA ARG A 733 -59.24 -24.78 36.69
C ARG A 733 -60.64 -24.47 36.15
N GLN A 734 -61.54 -23.98 36.99
CA GLN A 734 -62.89 -23.62 36.55
C GLN A 734 -62.86 -22.38 35.65
N GLU A 735 -62.13 -21.34 36.04
CA GLU A 735 -61.81 -20.19 35.19
C GLU A 735 -61.04 -20.64 33.92
N ALA A 736 -60.14 -21.62 34.06
CA ALA A 736 -59.56 -22.50 33.05
C ALA A 736 -60.52 -22.83 31.91
N VAL A 737 -61.66 -23.42 32.31
CA VAL A 737 -62.66 -24.01 31.44
C VAL A 737 -63.68 -22.99 30.92
N THR A 738 -64.01 -21.95 31.68
CA THR A 738 -64.98 -20.92 31.27
C THR A 738 -64.38 -19.75 30.48
N GLY A 739 -63.06 -19.57 30.53
CA GLY A 739 -62.36 -18.47 29.86
C GLY A 739 -62.57 -18.46 28.33
N ASN A 740 -63.30 -17.45 27.85
CA ASN A 740 -63.64 -17.21 26.44
C ASN A 740 -64.15 -18.45 25.69
N ALA A 741 -65.04 -19.22 26.31
CA ALA A 741 -65.79 -20.24 25.61
C ALA A 741 -67.14 -20.52 26.29
N ARG A 742 -68.15 -20.82 25.47
CA ARG A 742 -69.52 -21.12 25.89
C ARG A 742 -69.93 -22.51 25.40
N LYS A 743 -71.08 -23.02 25.84
CA LYS A 743 -71.58 -24.32 25.36
C LYS A 743 -72.25 -24.18 23.98
N GLU A 744 -72.67 -22.97 23.66
CA GLU A 744 -73.37 -22.57 22.44
C GLU A 744 -72.44 -22.20 21.28
N ASP A 745 -71.11 -22.11 21.52
CA ASP A 745 -70.13 -21.75 20.50
C ASP A 745 -70.19 -22.67 19.28
N ASP A 746 -69.86 -22.13 18.11
CA ASP A 746 -69.89 -22.82 16.82
C ASP A 746 -68.63 -22.52 15.99
N GLU A 747 -68.60 -22.97 14.73
CA GLU A 747 -67.42 -22.80 13.87
C GLU A 747 -67.20 -21.34 13.42
N LEU A 748 -68.26 -20.53 13.42
CA LEU A 748 -68.25 -19.11 13.03
C LEU A 748 -67.89 -18.19 14.21
N THR A 749 -68.03 -18.69 15.44
CA THR A 749 -67.76 -17.95 16.68
C THR A 749 -66.36 -17.32 16.64
N PRO A 750 -66.20 -16.02 16.95
CA PRO A 750 -64.89 -15.36 16.87
C PRO A 750 -63.93 -15.81 17.99
N SER A 751 -62.79 -16.38 17.61
CA SER A 751 -61.72 -16.85 18.50
C SER A 751 -60.39 -16.16 18.21
N THR A 752 -59.52 -16.06 19.22
CA THR A 752 -58.18 -15.48 19.06
C THR A 752 -57.16 -16.51 18.55
N TRP A 753 -56.60 -16.24 17.38
CA TRP A 753 -55.55 -17.03 16.73
C TRP A 753 -54.15 -16.48 17.00
N VAL A 754 -53.16 -17.37 17.04
CA VAL A 754 -51.72 -17.07 17.11
C VAL A 754 -50.89 -18.09 16.32
N GLU A 755 -49.67 -17.73 15.95
CA GLU A 755 -48.70 -18.63 15.29
C GLU A 755 -47.61 -19.10 16.26
N CYS A 756 -47.29 -20.41 16.22
CA CYS A 756 -46.21 -20.99 17.01
C CYS A 756 -44.84 -20.47 16.55
N GLY A 757 -44.19 -19.65 17.39
CA GLY A 757 -42.93 -18.96 17.10
C GLY A 757 -41.67 -19.82 16.99
N VAL A 758 -41.81 -21.15 16.87
CA VAL A 758 -40.74 -22.11 16.56
C VAL A 758 -40.63 -22.23 15.03
N LEU A 759 -39.46 -21.88 14.47
CA LEU A 759 -39.26 -21.72 13.02
C LEU A 759 -39.63 -22.95 12.19
N ALA A 760 -39.30 -24.16 12.66
CA ALA A 760 -39.66 -25.40 11.96
C ALA A 760 -41.17 -25.72 11.99
N CYS A 761 -41.90 -25.15 12.95
CA CYS A 761 -43.32 -25.42 13.17
C CYS A 761 -44.22 -24.42 12.42
N ARG A 762 -44.17 -23.13 12.83
CA ARG A 762 -45.06 -22.04 12.37
C ARG A 762 -46.56 -22.40 12.27
N ALA A 763 -47.01 -23.35 13.09
CA ALA A 763 -48.40 -23.77 13.09
C ALA A 763 -49.30 -22.74 13.78
N GLN A 764 -50.42 -22.41 13.15
CA GLN A 764 -51.44 -21.51 13.66
C GLN A 764 -52.48 -22.30 14.48
N TYR A 765 -52.88 -21.74 15.62
CA TYR A 765 -53.80 -22.37 16.58
C TYR A 765 -54.51 -21.31 17.44
N ILE A 766 -55.60 -21.71 18.09
CA ILE A 766 -56.40 -20.83 18.96
C ILE A 766 -55.85 -20.76 20.39
N VAL A 767 -55.99 -19.58 21.00
CA VAL A 767 -55.67 -19.33 22.41
C VAL A 767 -56.89 -18.71 23.09
N ASN A 768 -57.55 -19.48 23.96
CA ASN A 768 -58.70 -19.02 24.74
C ASN A 768 -58.36 -17.83 25.67
N ARG A 769 -57.14 -17.76 26.18
CA ARG A 769 -56.70 -16.73 27.15
C ARG A 769 -55.58 -15.85 26.59
N PRO A 770 -55.86 -14.96 25.62
CA PRO A 770 -54.82 -14.14 24.99
C PRO A 770 -54.19 -13.13 25.96
N GLN A 771 -54.89 -12.74 27.03
CA GLN A 771 -54.37 -11.87 28.10
C GLN A 771 -53.20 -12.51 28.86
N ASN A 772 -53.22 -13.84 29.04
CA ASN A 772 -52.19 -14.56 29.81
C ASN A 772 -51.00 -14.96 28.93
N LEU A 773 -51.05 -14.70 27.62
CA LEU A 773 -49.98 -15.02 26.68
C LEU A 773 -48.99 -13.84 26.60
N ASN A 774 -48.09 -13.78 27.58
CA ASN A 774 -47.08 -12.72 27.75
C ASN A 774 -45.69 -13.10 27.19
N VAL A 775 -45.59 -14.23 26.49
CA VAL A 775 -44.36 -14.73 25.84
C VAL A 775 -44.66 -15.13 24.40
N LYS A 776 -43.62 -15.27 23.56
CA LYS A 776 -43.75 -15.71 22.17
C LYS A 776 -44.61 -17.00 22.10
N PRO A 777 -45.66 -17.06 21.26
CA PRO A 777 -46.56 -18.22 21.28
C PRO A 777 -45.81 -19.51 20.94
N LYS A 778 -46.17 -20.60 21.62
CA LYS A 778 -45.57 -21.93 21.42
C LYS A 778 -46.68 -22.96 21.62
N CYS A 779 -47.00 -23.72 20.58
CA CYS A 779 -48.09 -24.70 20.62
C CYS A 779 -47.76 -25.86 21.57
N HIS A 780 -48.79 -26.63 21.97
CA HIS A 780 -48.65 -27.76 22.90
C HIS A 780 -47.56 -28.74 22.44
N TYR A 781 -47.60 -29.19 21.18
CA TYR A 781 -46.64 -30.15 20.63
C TYR A 781 -45.18 -29.66 20.72
N CYS A 782 -44.94 -28.39 20.39
CA CYS A 782 -43.60 -27.79 20.54
C CYS A 782 -43.18 -27.60 22.01
N ARG A 783 -44.12 -27.49 22.96
CA ARG A 783 -43.82 -27.49 24.41
C ARG A 783 -43.44 -28.88 24.90
N THR A 784 -44.05 -29.94 24.36
CA THR A 784 -43.79 -31.35 24.72
C THR A 784 -42.73 -32.02 23.85
N HIS A 785 -42.03 -31.28 23.00
CA HIS A 785 -41.02 -31.80 22.06
C HIS A 785 -41.55 -32.86 21.07
N THR A 786 -42.85 -32.83 20.77
CA THR A 786 -43.51 -33.72 19.80
C THR A 786 -43.77 -33.02 18.46
N ARG A 787 -43.94 -33.81 17.38
CA ARG A 787 -44.26 -33.28 16.04
C ARG A 787 -45.69 -32.73 16.04
N ALA A 788 -45.86 -31.46 15.67
CA ALA A 788 -47.18 -30.86 15.53
C ALA A 788 -47.93 -31.48 14.33
N PRO A 789 -49.16 -31.99 14.51
CA PRO A 789 -49.98 -32.47 13.40
C PRO A 789 -50.57 -31.26 12.69
N VAL A 790 -49.98 -30.90 11.55
CA VAL A 790 -50.38 -29.72 10.76
C VAL A 790 -50.99 -30.11 9.42
N LEU A 791 -51.82 -29.20 8.90
CA LEU A 791 -52.24 -29.16 7.50
C LEU A 791 -51.81 -27.83 6.91
N GLU A 792 -51.36 -27.83 5.66
CA GLU A 792 -50.95 -26.64 4.93
C GLU A 792 -52.11 -26.12 4.07
N CYS A 793 -52.37 -24.82 4.13
CA CYS A 793 -53.43 -24.18 3.37
C CYS A 793 -53.08 -24.13 1.88
N SER A 794 -53.94 -24.67 1.02
CA SER A 794 -53.77 -24.64 -0.45
C SER A 794 -53.74 -23.24 -1.06
N GLU A 795 -54.23 -22.23 -0.34
CA GLU A 795 -54.34 -20.85 -0.83
C GLU A 795 -53.24 -19.91 -0.31
N CYS A 796 -52.89 -19.99 0.98
CA CYS A 796 -51.91 -19.07 1.61
C CYS A 796 -50.69 -19.76 2.24
N LEU A 797 -50.56 -21.08 2.08
CA LEU A 797 -49.47 -21.92 2.62
C LEU A 797 -49.27 -21.85 4.15
N ASN A 798 -50.17 -21.17 4.88
CA ASN A 798 -50.17 -21.20 6.34
C ASN A 798 -50.48 -22.61 6.86
N ARG A 799 -49.69 -23.04 7.85
CA ARG A 799 -49.88 -24.33 8.51
C ARG A 799 -50.83 -24.17 9.70
N VAL A 800 -51.83 -25.02 9.83
CA VAL A 800 -52.81 -25.00 10.92
C VAL A 800 -52.72 -26.31 11.71
N ILE A 801 -52.79 -26.26 13.04
CA ILE A 801 -52.84 -27.47 13.87
C ILE A 801 -54.16 -28.20 13.65
N TYR A 802 -54.11 -29.42 13.15
CA TYR A 802 -55.28 -30.28 12.97
C TYR A 802 -54.87 -31.73 13.29
N PRO A 803 -55.15 -32.23 14.52
CA PRO A 803 -54.78 -33.58 14.92
C PRO A 803 -55.52 -34.64 14.10
N GLU A 804 -54.82 -35.71 13.71
CA GLU A 804 -55.31 -36.74 12.79
C GLU A 804 -56.65 -37.37 13.22
N ALA A 805 -56.82 -37.62 14.53
CA ALA A 805 -58.03 -38.21 15.10
C ALA A 805 -59.32 -37.37 14.91
N TYR A 806 -59.21 -36.10 14.54
CA TYR A 806 -60.34 -35.20 14.31
C TYR A 806 -60.55 -34.84 12.83
N ARG A 807 -59.69 -35.33 11.91
CA ARG A 807 -59.77 -35.00 10.48
C ARG A 807 -60.95 -35.74 9.83
N PRO A 808 -61.80 -35.05 9.04
CA PRO A 808 -62.74 -35.71 8.14
C PRO A 808 -62.04 -36.71 7.21
N ALA A 809 -62.71 -37.83 6.91
CA ALA A 809 -62.18 -38.89 6.06
C ALA A 809 -62.01 -38.45 4.59
N ASP A 810 -62.82 -37.49 4.14
CA ASP A 810 -62.73 -36.86 2.83
C ASP A 810 -62.48 -35.35 3.03
N MET A 811 -61.21 -34.95 3.02
CA MET A 811 -60.75 -33.62 3.42
C MET A 811 -60.47 -32.67 2.24
N GLY A 812 -60.20 -33.22 1.05
CA GLY A 812 -59.82 -32.44 -0.13
C GLY A 812 -58.63 -31.49 0.09
N ASP A 813 -58.57 -30.44 -0.74
CA ASP A 813 -57.59 -29.35 -0.59
C ASP A 813 -57.94 -28.46 0.60
N PHE A 814 -57.22 -28.61 1.71
CA PHE A 814 -57.45 -27.85 2.94
C PHE A 814 -57.26 -26.34 2.73
N LYS A 815 -58.30 -25.56 3.03
CA LYS A 815 -58.21 -24.09 3.21
C LYS A 815 -58.26 -23.72 4.68
N CYS A 816 -57.36 -22.84 5.12
CA CYS A 816 -57.36 -22.36 6.50
C CYS A 816 -58.53 -21.42 6.78
N TYR A 817 -58.94 -21.35 8.04
CA TYR A 817 -60.14 -20.63 8.47
C TYR A 817 -60.07 -19.10 8.25
N ALA A 818 -58.86 -18.56 8.10
CA ALA A 818 -58.67 -17.17 7.71
C ALA A 818 -58.97 -16.92 6.21
N CYS A 819 -58.62 -17.86 5.32
CA CYS A 819 -59.01 -17.81 3.90
C CYS A 819 -60.53 -17.96 3.75
N THR A 820 -61.13 -18.95 4.43
CA THR A 820 -62.59 -19.18 4.35
C THR A 820 -63.40 -18.03 4.95
N ALA A 821 -62.84 -17.29 5.92
CA ALA A 821 -63.43 -16.07 6.47
C ALA A 821 -63.18 -14.81 5.61
N GLY A 822 -62.64 -14.94 4.38
CA GLY A 822 -62.43 -13.83 3.46
C GLY A 822 -61.33 -12.84 3.86
N ARG A 823 -60.42 -13.23 4.78
CA ARG A 823 -59.28 -12.39 5.18
C ARG A 823 -58.24 -12.37 4.07
N LYS A 824 -57.58 -11.23 3.84
CA LYS A 824 -56.33 -11.18 3.05
C LYS A 824 -55.22 -11.93 3.79
N THR A 825 -55.01 -13.20 3.42
CA THR A 825 -54.07 -14.14 4.06
C THR A 825 -52.73 -14.27 3.35
N VAL A 826 -52.61 -13.77 2.12
CA VAL A 826 -51.32 -13.56 1.45
C VAL A 826 -51.00 -12.07 1.53
N VAL A 827 -49.86 -11.74 2.14
CA VAL A 827 -49.41 -10.37 2.39
C VAL A 827 -48.07 -10.13 1.72
N GLU A 828 -47.90 -8.94 1.15
CA GLU A 828 -46.61 -8.50 0.62
C GLU A 828 -45.80 -7.87 1.74
N VAL A 829 -44.56 -8.34 1.90
CA VAL A 829 -43.63 -7.86 2.93
C VAL A 829 -42.31 -7.47 2.25
N GLU A 830 -41.84 -6.26 2.56
CA GLU A 830 -40.52 -5.79 2.13
C GLU A 830 -39.42 -6.47 2.94
N THR A 831 -38.55 -7.18 2.24
CA THR A 831 -37.49 -8.03 2.81
C THR A 831 -36.26 -7.97 1.91
N ASN A 832 -35.27 -8.84 2.12
CA ASN A 832 -34.14 -9.01 1.20
C ASN A 832 -33.61 -10.45 1.26
N ALA A 833 -32.74 -10.82 0.31
CA ALA A 833 -32.23 -12.18 0.20
C ALA A 833 -31.46 -12.64 1.46
N LEU A 834 -30.78 -11.71 2.15
CA LEU A 834 -30.13 -11.97 3.43
C LEU A 834 -31.11 -12.32 4.55
N LYS A 835 -32.23 -11.57 4.69
CA LYS A 835 -33.30 -11.87 5.66
C LYS A 835 -33.95 -13.22 5.37
N ILE A 836 -34.30 -13.49 4.11
CA ILE A 836 -34.89 -14.79 3.69
C ILE A 836 -33.93 -15.95 3.98
N SER A 837 -32.64 -15.79 3.70
CA SER A 837 -31.64 -16.86 3.89
C SER A 837 -31.38 -17.22 5.35
N LYS A 838 -31.65 -16.31 6.30
CA LYS A 838 -31.66 -16.63 7.74
C LYS A 838 -32.81 -17.56 8.13
N GLU A 839 -33.88 -17.62 7.34
CA GLU A 839 -35.03 -18.49 7.58
C GLU A 839 -34.99 -19.79 6.76
N CYS A 840 -34.51 -19.72 5.52
CA CYS A 840 -34.63 -20.79 4.51
C CYS A 840 -33.29 -21.36 4.00
N SER A 841 -32.16 -21.00 4.63
CA SER A 841 -30.78 -21.23 4.14
C SER A 841 -30.45 -20.48 2.84
N THR A 842 -29.19 -20.57 2.40
CA THR A 842 -28.68 -19.97 1.15
C THR A 842 -28.78 -20.89 -0.07
N ALA A 843 -29.29 -22.11 0.06
CA ALA A 843 -29.28 -23.11 -1.02
C ALA A 843 -30.09 -22.72 -2.27
N TRP A 844 -31.11 -21.85 -2.11
CA TRP A 844 -31.89 -21.28 -3.20
C TRP A 844 -31.15 -20.18 -3.98
N LEU A 845 -30.14 -19.56 -3.37
CA LEU A 845 -29.25 -18.56 -3.98
C LEU A 845 -28.03 -19.20 -4.63
N LEU A 846 -27.47 -20.24 -4.01
CA LEU A 846 -26.19 -20.82 -4.40
C LEU A 846 -26.20 -22.34 -4.22
N ARG A 847 -26.03 -23.06 -5.34
CA ARG A 847 -25.56 -24.44 -5.31
C ARG A 847 -24.05 -24.43 -5.03
N ASN A 848 -23.61 -25.16 -4.02
CA ASN A 848 -22.21 -25.25 -3.58
C ASN A 848 -21.89 -26.70 -3.19
N GLU A 849 -21.71 -27.56 -4.20
CA GLU A 849 -21.55 -29.00 -4.00
C GLU A 849 -20.20 -29.32 -3.34
N GLY A 850 -20.24 -30.16 -2.28
CA GLY A 850 -19.05 -30.55 -1.52
C GLY A 850 -18.36 -29.40 -0.78
N ASN A 851 -19.07 -28.30 -0.49
CA ASN A 851 -18.52 -27.09 0.14
C ASN A 851 -17.31 -26.50 -0.61
N LYS A 852 -17.33 -26.51 -1.95
CA LYS A 852 -16.26 -25.97 -2.81
C LYS A 852 -15.89 -24.52 -2.47
N ILE A 853 -16.86 -23.72 -2.01
CA ILE A 853 -16.61 -22.49 -1.24
C ILE A 853 -16.94 -22.80 0.22
N GLU A 854 -15.95 -22.80 1.13
CA GLU A 854 -16.14 -23.18 2.53
C GLU A 854 -17.15 -22.26 3.26
N ILE A 855 -17.00 -20.95 3.09
CA ILE A 855 -17.85 -19.93 3.70
C ILE A 855 -18.37 -18.98 2.60
N PRO A 856 -19.53 -19.28 1.97
CA PRO A 856 -20.12 -18.39 0.98
C PRO A 856 -20.56 -17.05 1.56
N PHE A 857 -20.62 -16.02 0.72
CA PHE A 857 -21.15 -14.69 1.04
C PHE A 857 -20.42 -13.97 2.21
N ASN A 858 -19.11 -14.18 2.31
CA ASN A 858 -18.25 -13.71 3.40
C ASN A 858 -17.62 -12.32 3.15
N LYS A 859 -18.01 -11.62 2.08
CA LYS A 859 -17.50 -10.31 1.62
C LYS A 859 -16.02 -10.28 1.21
N ARG A 860 -15.31 -11.43 1.15
CA ARG A 860 -13.90 -11.51 0.68
C ARG A 860 -13.77 -11.17 -0.81
N SER A 861 -12.54 -10.91 -1.27
CA SER A 861 -12.24 -10.73 -2.70
C SER A 861 -12.46 -12.03 -3.49
N LEU A 862 -12.75 -11.89 -4.78
CA LEU A 862 -12.82 -13.04 -5.70
C LEU A 862 -11.46 -13.73 -5.81
N PHE A 863 -10.35 -12.99 -5.79
CA PHE A 863 -9.00 -13.56 -5.67
C PHE A 863 -8.90 -14.53 -4.50
N ARG A 864 -9.18 -14.07 -3.26
CA ARG A 864 -9.09 -14.94 -2.09
C ARG A 864 -10.04 -16.14 -2.17
N THR A 865 -11.22 -15.94 -2.77
CA THR A 865 -12.20 -17.02 -2.99
C THR A 865 -11.66 -18.10 -3.93
N ILE A 866 -10.99 -17.73 -5.03
CA ILE A 866 -10.45 -18.69 -5.99
C ILE A 866 -9.11 -19.30 -5.52
N THR A 867 -8.28 -18.57 -4.76
CA THR A 867 -7.09 -19.13 -4.10
C THR A 867 -7.46 -20.19 -3.06
N ASP A 868 -8.49 -19.93 -2.24
CA ASP A 868 -8.97 -20.88 -1.22
C ASP A 868 -9.69 -22.09 -1.86
N ALA A 869 -10.48 -21.88 -2.92
CA ALA A 869 -11.31 -22.93 -3.53
C ALA A 869 -10.57 -23.74 -4.62
N GLY A 870 -9.64 -23.14 -5.36
CA GLY A 870 -9.07 -23.64 -6.61
C GLY A 870 -10.03 -23.56 -7.81
N THR A 871 -9.48 -23.38 -9.01
CA THR A 871 -10.22 -23.30 -10.28
C THR A 871 -10.85 -24.63 -10.71
N ASP A 872 -10.19 -25.75 -10.42
CA ASP A 872 -10.62 -27.10 -10.81
C ASP A 872 -12.04 -27.47 -10.37
N ASN A 873 -12.89 -27.86 -11.32
CA ASN A 873 -14.30 -28.23 -11.09
C ASN A 873 -15.14 -27.12 -10.39
N PHE A 874 -14.69 -25.86 -10.37
CA PHE A 874 -15.41 -24.76 -9.72
C PHE A 874 -16.74 -24.49 -10.41
N VAL A 875 -16.74 -24.43 -11.74
CA VAL A 875 -17.93 -24.19 -12.59
C VAL A 875 -19.00 -25.26 -12.40
N ASP A 876 -18.62 -26.50 -12.14
CA ASP A 876 -19.57 -27.59 -11.91
C ASP A 876 -20.16 -27.51 -10.51
N LYS A 877 -19.31 -27.41 -9.48
CA LYS A 877 -19.75 -27.47 -8.08
C LYS A 877 -20.46 -26.19 -7.61
N VAL A 878 -20.10 -25.03 -8.15
CA VAL A 878 -20.63 -23.72 -7.73
C VAL A 878 -21.58 -23.14 -8.78
N LYS A 879 -22.85 -22.90 -8.43
CA LYS A 879 -23.84 -22.28 -9.33
C LYS A 879 -24.75 -21.28 -8.61
N PRO A 880 -24.55 -19.96 -8.81
CA PRO A 880 -25.51 -18.93 -8.45
C PRO A 880 -26.86 -19.14 -9.15
N LEU A 881 -27.94 -18.80 -8.46
CA LEU A 881 -29.33 -18.86 -8.93
C LEU A 881 -29.67 -20.18 -9.65
N PRO A 882 -29.59 -21.33 -8.94
CA PRO A 882 -29.96 -22.63 -9.52
C PRO A 882 -31.43 -22.65 -9.93
N LYS A 883 -31.72 -23.03 -11.19
CA LYS A 883 -33.07 -23.10 -11.78
C LYS A 883 -34.06 -24.03 -11.02
N SER A 884 -33.58 -24.83 -10.07
CA SER A 884 -34.33 -25.86 -9.36
C SER A 884 -34.26 -25.63 -7.84
N PHE A 885 -34.93 -24.59 -7.37
CA PHE A 885 -35.38 -24.50 -5.99
C PHE A 885 -36.88 -24.21 -6.00
N ALA A 886 -37.69 -25.25 -6.24
CA ALA A 886 -39.08 -25.20 -5.84
C ALA A 886 -39.09 -25.16 -4.30
N PRO A 887 -39.66 -24.14 -3.64
CA PRO A 887 -39.79 -24.11 -2.19
C PRO A 887 -40.94 -25.05 -1.77
N GLY A 888 -40.76 -26.34 -2.01
CA GLY A 888 -41.54 -27.37 -1.33
C GLY A 888 -41.20 -27.29 0.14
N PHE A 889 -42.18 -26.94 0.99
CA PHE A 889 -42.04 -26.95 2.45
C PHE A 889 -42.02 -28.39 3.01
N SER A 890 -41.10 -29.22 2.50
CA SER A 890 -40.84 -30.59 2.94
C SER A 890 -39.54 -30.68 3.72
N ALA A 891 -39.53 -30.05 4.90
CA ALA A 891 -38.41 -30.18 5.84
C ALA A 891 -38.36 -31.59 6.44
N GLY A 892 -37.50 -32.45 5.87
CA GLY A 892 -36.91 -33.60 6.55
C GLY A 892 -37.68 -34.91 6.50
N ALA A 893 -37.30 -35.77 5.56
CA ALA A 893 -36.98 -37.14 5.98
C ALA A 893 -35.80 -37.07 6.98
N PRO A 894 -35.82 -37.79 8.11
CA PRO A 894 -34.74 -37.70 9.08
C PRO A 894 -33.45 -38.30 8.54
N ASN A 895 -32.31 -37.73 8.93
CA ASN A 895 -31.02 -38.40 8.79
C ASN A 895 -31.09 -39.79 9.42
N GLN A 896 -30.81 -40.83 8.63
CA GLN A 896 -30.54 -42.15 9.18
C GLN A 896 -29.22 -42.08 9.96
N ALA A 897 -29.30 -41.96 11.28
CA ALA A 897 -28.24 -42.48 12.13
C ALA A 897 -28.19 -44.01 11.95
N PRO A 898 -27.01 -44.63 11.79
CA PRO A 898 -26.91 -46.07 11.65
C PRO A 898 -27.45 -46.75 12.91
N ALA A 899 -28.38 -47.69 12.74
CA ALA A 899 -28.96 -48.44 13.84
C ALA A 899 -27.90 -49.33 14.52
N PRO A 900 -27.87 -49.41 15.87
CA PRO A 900 -27.06 -50.40 16.55
C PRO A 900 -27.64 -51.79 16.28
N SER A 901 -26.85 -52.66 15.66
CA SER A 901 -27.24 -54.05 15.41
C SER A 901 -27.33 -54.83 16.72
N ALA A 902 -28.41 -55.60 16.87
CA ALA A 902 -28.62 -56.43 18.05
C ALA A 902 -27.58 -57.55 18.13
N SER A 903 -27.02 -57.76 19.31
CA SER A 903 -26.45 -59.05 19.71
C SER A 903 -26.81 -59.37 21.15
N SER A 904 -27.11 -60.63 21.40
CA SER A 904 -27.46 -61.21 22.70
C SER A 904 -27.27 -62.72 22.61
N PRO A 905 -27.00 -63.44 23.71
CA PRO A 905 -26.41 -63.03 24.99
C PRO A 905 -25.07 -63.75 25.23
N PRO A 906 -24.51 -63.70 26.45
CA PRO A 906 -24.49 -64.96 27.20
C PRO A 906 -24.90 -64.82 28.68
N LYS A 907 -25.50 -65.90 29.21
CA LYS A 907 -25.72 -66.14 30.65
C LYS A 907 -24.62 -67.07 31.18
N LYS A 908 -24.45 -67.06 32.52
CA LYS A 908 -23.51 -67.86 33.36
C LYS A 908 -22.09 -67.26 33.40
N THR A 909 -21.39 -67.17 34.54
CA THR A 909 -21.62 -67.84 35.85
C THR A 909 -21.10 -67.03 37.05
N THR A 910 -21.87 -67.05 38.14
CA THR A 910 -21.48 -67.00 39.58
C THR A 910 -20.02 -66.73 40.01
N SER A 911 -19.81 -65.75 40.91
CA SER A 911 -19.41 -66.02 42.33
C SER A 911 -19.28 -64.73 43.16
N SER A 912 -19.56 -64.82 44.47
CA SER A 912 -19.62 -63.73 45.46
C SER A 912 -18.25 -63.46 46.16
N PRO A 913 -18.10 -62.43 47.04
CA PRO A 913 -16.83 -61.89 47.58
C PRO A 913 -16.41 -62.62 48.91
N PRO A 914 -15.48 -62.19 49.83
CA PRO A 914 -15.02 -60.82 50.17
C PRO A 914 -13.58 -60.60 50.75
N ALA A 915 -13.37 -59.37 51.28
CA ALA A 915 -12.30 -58.88 52.16
C ALA A 915 -10.93 -58.54 51.50
N ALA A 916 -10.15 -57.55 51.94
CA ALA A 916 -10.20 -56.73 53.17
C ALA A 916 -9.71 -55.27 52.95
N ALA A 917 -10.13 -54.34 53.81
CA ALA A 917 -9.45 -53.04 54.06
C ALA A 917 -8.43 -53.20 55.21
N PRO A 918 -7.48 -52.27 55.45
CA PRO A 918 -7.76 -50.93 56.02
C PRO A 918 -6.80 -49.82 55.45
N ALA A 919 -6.73 -48.55 55.87
CA ALA A 919 -7.47 -47.74 56.84
C ALA A 919 -7.54 -46.27 56.33
N ALA A 920 -8.51 -45.49 56.82
CA ALA A 920 -8.55 -44.01 56.74
C ALA A 920 -8.04 -43.44 58.12
N PRO A 921 -8.35 -42.21 58.63
CA PRO A 921 -9.17 -41.10 58.08
C PRO A 921 -8.78 -39.63 58.44
N SER A 922 -9.48 -38.67 57.79
CA SER A 922 -10.00 -37.38 58.35
C SER A 922 -8.99 -36.31 58.85
N ALA A 923 -9.32 -35.03 59.12
CA ALA A 923 -10.57 -34.22 59.14
C ALA A 923 -10.13 -32.73 58.90
N SER A 924 -10.82 -31.76 58.27
CA SER A 924 -12.17 -31.14 58.42
C SER A 924 -12.11 -29.67 58.89
N ALA A 925 -13.03 -28.84 58.37
CA ALA A 925 -13.63 -27.62 58.97
C ALA A 925 -12.97 -26.21 58.87
N SER A 926 -13.84 -25.22 58.64
CA SER A 926 -13.69 -23.73 58.61
C SER A 926 -14.04 -23.11 60.01
N PRO A 927 -14.44 -21.82 60.22
CA PRO A 927 -14.26 -20.51 59.53
C PRO A 927 -13.96 -19.28 60.50
N VAL A 928 -14.11 -18.02 60.03
CA VAL A 928 -14.61 -16.76 60.74
C VAL A 928 -13.65 -15.58 61.15
N SER A 929 -13.99 -14.36 60.64
CA SER A 929 -13.72 -12.95 61.10
C SER A 929 -12.27 -12.42 61.25
N GLY A 930 -11.92 -11.14 61.05
CA GLY A 930 -12.63 -9.86 60.75
C GLY A 930 -11.58 -8.77 60.33
N THR A 931 -11.77 -7.43 60.27
CA THR A 931 -12.92 -6.49 60.38
C THR A 931 -12.44 -5.04 60.04
N GLY A 932 -13.28 -4.17 59.42
CA GLY A 932 -13.07 -2.70 59.28
C GLY A 932 -13.11 -2.15 57.82
N THR A 933 -14.24 -1.65 57.27
CA THR A 933 -14.82 -0.27 57.34
C THR A 933 -13.95 0.83 56.72
N ALA A 934 -14.39 1.75 55.82
CA ALA A 934 -15.72 2.29 55.45
C ALA A 934 -15.68 2.81 53.97
N SER A 935 -16.68 2.65 53.08
CA SER A 935 -17.86 3.54 52.80
C SER A 935 -17.57 5.06 52.88
N THR A 936 -17.93 5.94 51.93
CA THR A 936 -19.22 6.10 51.20
C THR A 936 -19.11 6.89 49.87
N SER A 937 -20.12 6.76 48.98
CA SER A 937 -20.54 7.82 48.02
C SER A 937 -21.72 8.61 48.62
N PRO A 938 -22.13 9.81 48.13
CA PRO A 938 -23.28 9.81 47.20
C PRO A 938 -23.48 11.04 46.26
N ALA A 939 -24.48 10.88 45.39
CA ALA A 939 -25.49 11.87 44.95
C ALA A 939 -25.22 12.92 43.84
N ALA A 940 -26.20 12.94 42.92
CA ALA A 940 -26.41 13.79 41.76
C ALA A 940 -26.92 15.22 42.04
N SER A 941 -26.66 16.11 41.08
CA SER A 941 -27.52 17.24 40.62
C SER A 941 -26.94 17.76 39.29
N SER A 942 -27.60 17.72 38.14
CA SER A 942 -28.75 18.52 37.67
C SER A 942 -28.51 20.05 37.60
N THR A 943 -28.10 20.56 36.42
CA THR A 943 -28.51 21.89 35.92
C THR A 943 -28.26 22.04 34.41
N SER A 944 -29.16 22.77 33.74
CA SER A 944 -29.21 22.99 32.29
C SER A 944 -28.35 24.21 31.85
N PRO A 945 -28.08 24.39 30.54
CA PRO A 945 -27.20 25.47 30.05
C PRO A 945 -27.94 26.81 29.84
N PRO A 946 -27.23 27.96 29.88
CA PRO A 946 -27.76 29.25 29.47
C PRO A 946 -27.51 29.56 27.98
N SER A 947 -28.31 30.49 27.45
CA SER A 947 -28.47 30.80 26.03
C SER A 947 -27.79 32.10 25.55
N ARG A 948 -27.47 32.16 24.25
CA ARG A 948 -27.47 33.34 23.34
C ARG A 948 -27.18 34.75 23.89
N ALA A 949 -26.11 35.39 23.37
CA ALA A 949 -26.10 36.74 22.76
C ALA A 949 -24.77 36.92 21.97
N ARG A 950 -24.77 37.17 20.64
CA ARG A 950 -24.67 38.51 20.00
C ARG A 950 -23.64 39.44 20.69
N SER A 951 -22.53 39.85 20.06
CA SER A 951 -22.48 40.79 18.92
C SER A 951 -21.00 41.15 18.58
N ALA A 952 -20.74 41.69 17.36
CA ALA A 952 -19.58 42.49 16.88
C ALA A 952 -18.13 42.13 17.32
N GLY A 953 -17.08 42.27 16.50
CA GLY A 953 -16.93 42.84 15.16
C GLY A 953 -15.61 43.64 15.05
N ALA A 954 -15.05 43.71 13.83
CA ALA A 954 -13.93 44.56 13.38
C ALA A 954 -12.46 44.10 13.59
N VAL A 955 -11.82 43.83 12.43
CA VAL A 955 -10.53 44.37 11.96
C VAL A 955 -9.27 44.18 12.83
N ARG A 956 -8.38 43.27 12.39
CA ARG A 956 -7.13 43.65 11.73
C ARG A 956 -6.62 42.56 10.78
#